data_AF-A0A6I7NI76-F1
#
_entry.id   AF-A0A6I7NI76-F1
#
_cell.length_a   1.000
_cell.length_b   1.000
_cell.length_c   1.000
_cell.angle_alpha   90.00
_cell.angle_beta   90.00
_cell.angle_gamma   90.00
#
_symmetry.space_group_name_H-M   'P 1'
#
loop_
_entity.id
_entity.type
_entity.pdbx_description
1 polymer ?
#
loop_
_entity_poly.entity_id
_entity_poly.type
_entity_poly.pdbx_seq_one_letter_code
_entity_poly.pdbx_strand_id
1 'polypeptide(L)'
;MKKFLLLLTVLSLVLTLVACWNQETSKRDDTLITIMDAALETAIRNALDKSTGPLTQHDAHQLKDLDAGALDIASLDGLEHFTNLLHLNLRGNVITDLRPLAALVDMRTLDVSRNPLAHEDLDMLRTMHQLEHLNIRETGITRLDVLASFPKLTYLNIHSNTRIETLAPVAHLIHLETLIARDVPVADDIIYLSSLTRLTRLNLRNTFTSDLTVLATLMEQGALRDRPEDGIFAEVDLRDNPVQWGRASTDDGYNLLKPYWNDIRDRAPITLPSLPDLERPVYINEFVSSNGEGLTDEDGSAEDWIELYNPNTTPYHLAGYYLSDDVNTPSKWRFPDHATIPPRGYLIVFASGKDRTTPGQPLHANFRIDAMGETLLLTDPDGETLIDRVTSVPVPRNMSFGRQPDGSSRFAYFPANATTAGASNNHATTWSMPRDFYPTEPPVGNLESFDRLFNDTHAKSFTVIISQSQWDALDAEMLAYHSQFNDWRTSVYARADLLYEDAYGQVLIEDIGFRSRGNTSRVRLQNDDGRLNLSHFKFSFDEDFDDPMFSKLRQRTAFELSALDLKFNRNRDATYVTEKFALDLFNDFEVMAAKTTLANVYVQIGDTKHYYGLYTAFEPIDALFIARRFEAEAQTGHLYKSLWQQFGPASLQPITDMRAIGIKDTRVHYRPAYDLKTNRSLRDHTELLALIHALDSLEGSALETYVRTHIEVDALLRLYAVGVLLGNVDDYRAMGNNYYLYHNPRTGKWQMIPFDYDHGLGQGWQGEPVFGNHTIGADILSWGRITEHFLGRDHYPHPLADKILAIPAFREQFLDYVEALLNPSNNLFTHARFEALYLSQRALYGDTVGSSMTALDFGPRNTVWYFSEKRADVQRQLQQLRP
;
A
#
# COMPACT_ATOMS: atom_id res chain seq x y z
N MET A 1 16.42 -86.40 -5.87
CA MET A 1 17.15 -86.13 -4.60
C MET A 1 18.00 -84.85 -4.61
N LYS A 2 18.90 -84.62 -5.57
CA LYS A 2 19.79 -83.42 -5.55
C LYS A 2 19.07 -82.06 -5.56
N LYS A 3 17.93 -81.92 -6.27
CA LYS A 3 17.12 -80.68 -6.26
C LYS A 3 16.37 -80.44 -4.95
N PHE A 4 16.02 -81.51 -4.22
CA PHE A 4 15.31 -81.41 -2.93
C PHE A 4 16.28 -81.03 -1.80
N LEU A 5 17.51 -81.54 -1.85
CA LEU A 5 18.57 -81.16 -0.92
C LEU A 5 18.99 -79.70 -1.08
N LEU A 6 19.07 -79.20 -2.33
CA LEU A 6 19.38 -77.80 -2.63
C LEU A 6 18.29 -76.84 -2.10
N LEU A 7 17.01 -77.24 -2.22
CA LEU A 7 15.90 -76.45 -1.72
C LEU A 7 15.91 -76.35 -0.18
N LEU A 8 16.24 -77.45 0.50
CA LEU A 8 16.37 -77.48 1.97
C LEU A 8 17.56 -76.67 2.47
N THR A 9 18.70 -76.68 1.76
CA THR A 9 19.85 -75.84 2.11
C THR A 9 19.58 -74.35 1.87
N VAL A 10 18.86 -74.00 0.79
CA VAL A 10 18.48 -72.60 0.53
C VAL A 10 17.43 -72.13 1.53
N LEU A 11 16.46 -72.97 1.91
CA LEU A 11 15.46 -72.63 2.92
C LEU A 11 16.11 -72.47 4.32
N SER A 12 17.10 -73.31 4.65
CA SER A 12 17.89 -73.18 5.88
C SER A 12 18.76 -71.92 5.88
N LEU A 13 19.32 -71.52 4.74
CA LEU A 13 20.11 -70.29 4.61
C LEU A 13 19.22 -69.04 4.68
N VAL A 14 18.02 -69.10 4.08
CA VAL A 14 17.03 -68.02 4.16
C VAL A 14 16.46 -67.91 5.58
N LEU A 15 16.21 -69.02 6.27
CA LEU A 15 15.77 -68.99 7.67
C LEU A 15 16.86 -68.49 8.63
N THR A 16 18.14 -68.79 8.36
CA THR A 16 19.26 -68.24 9.15
C THR A 16 19.57 -66.79 8.81
N LEU A 17 19.39 -66.36 7.55
CA LEU A 17 19.48 -64.95 7.16
C LEU A 17 18.30 -64.13 7.70
N VAL A 18 17.08 -64.67 7.74
CA VAL A 18 15.93 -64.03 8.38
C VAL A 18 16.08 -64.00 9.89
N ALA A 19 16.69 -65.03 10.50
CA ALA A 19 17.03 -65.02 11.93
C ALA A 19 18.17 -64.04 12.25
N CYS A 20 19.19 -63.89 11.39
CA CYS A 20 20.24 -62.89 11.53
C CYS A 20 19.74 -61.46 11.26
N TRP A 21 18.84 -61.27 10.29
CA TRP A 21 18.23 -59.97 10.01
C TRP A 21 17.27 -59.54 11.13
N ASN A 22 16.48 -60.47 11.68
CA ASN A 22 15.66 -60.21 12.86
C ASN A 22 16.47 -60.07 14.17
N GLN A 23 17.77 -60.42 14.17
CA GLN A 23 18.67 -60.18 15.30
C GLN A 23 19.40 -58.82 15.22
N GLU A 24 19.33 -58.10 14.10
CA GLU A 24 19.93 -56.77 13.94
C GLU A 24 18.92 -55.61 14.01
N THR A 25 17.62 -55.88 14.17
CA THR A 25 16.62 -54.85 14.51
C THR A 25 16.24 -54.91 15.98
N SER A 26 16.53 -53.80 16.68
CA SER A 26 16.32 -53.53 18.11
C SER A 26 17.42 -54.03 19.06
N LYS A 27 18.64 -53.48 18.92
CA LYS A 27 19.33 -53.05 20.15
C LYS A 27 18.45 -51.96 20.77
N ARG A 28 17.88 -52.25 21.94
CA ARG A 28 17.14 -51.28 22.73
C ARG A 28 18.08 -50.12 23.03
N ASP A 29 17.73 -48.91 22.57
CA ASP A 29 18.48 -47.72 22.93
C ASP A 29 18.13 -47.36 24.38
N ASP A 30 18.93 -47.89 25.31
CA ASP A 30 18.73 -47.73 26.74
C ASP A 30 19.38 -46.44 27.28
N THR A 31 19.72 -45.48 26.39
CA THR A 31 20.23 -44.16 26.80
C THR A 31 19.21 -43.49 27.71
N LEU A 32 19.63 -43.11 28.91
CA LEU A 32 18.77 -42.54 29.94
C LEU A 32 18.35 -41.11 29.60
N ILE A 33 17.07 -40.79 29.77
CA ILE A 33 16.49 -39.46 29.63
C ILE A 33 16.11 -38.93 31.02
N THR A 34 16.45 -37.67 31.27
CA THR A 34 16.05 -36.95 32.48
C THR A 34 15.04 -35.88 32.09
N ILE A 35 13.89 -35.85 32.76
CA ILE A 35 12.89 -34.77 32.63
C ILE A 35 13.03 -33.88 33.87
N MET A 36 13.21 -32.59 33.67
CA MET A 36 13.50 -31.67 34.79
C MET A 36 12.26 -31.32 35.61
N ASP A 37 11.11 -31.23 34.95
CA ASP A 37 9.83 -30.92 35.59
C ASP A 37 9.11 -32.21 36.01
N ALA A 38 8.79 -32.35 37.30
CA ALA A 38 8.18 -33.56 37.84
C ALA A 38 6.75 -33.80 37.34
N ALA A 39 6.00 -32.73 37.04
CA ALA A 39 4.65 -32.84 36.49
C ALA A 39 4.71 -33.30 35.03
N LEU A 40 5.66 -32.77 34.24
CA LEU A 40 5.94 -33.23 32.89
C LEU A 40 6.40 -34.69 32.87
N GLU A 41 7.31 -35.08 33.77
CA GLU A 41 7.76 -36.47 33.89
C GLU A 41 6.59 -37.41 34.18
N THR A 42 5.70 -37.00 35.09
CA THR A 42 4.50 -37.77 35.44
C THR A 42 3.57 -37.93 34.24
N ALA A 43 3.35 -36.86 33.46
CA ALA A 43 2.53 -36.91 32.26
C ALA A 43 3.12 -37.87 31.20
N ILE A 44 4.43 -37.79 30.95
CA ILE A 44 5.16 -38.68 30.04
C ILE A 44 5.03 -40.15 30.48
N ARG A 45 5.24 -40.42 31.77
CA ARG A 45 5.13 -41.77 32.33
C ARG A 45 3.74 -42.36 32.21
N ASN A 46 2.72 -41.54 32.43
CA ASN A 46 1.33 -41.96 32.27
C ASN A 46 1.01 -42.28 30.81
N ALA A 47 1.47 -41.44 29.87
CA ALA A 47 1.26 -41.65 28.44
C ALA A 47 1.99 -42.91 27.91
N LEU A 48 3.11 -43.29 28.54
CA LEU A 48 3.87 -44.50 28.23
C LEU A 48 3.41 -45.76 29.00
N ASP A 49 2.43 -45.64 29.90
CA ASP A 49 2.06 -46.69 30.86
C ASP A 49 3.27 -47.25 31.65
N LYS A 50 4.16 -46.33 32.08
CA LYS A 50 5.45 -46.65 32.72
C LYS A 50 5.67 -45.87 34.02
N SER A 51 5.00 -46.32 35.07
CA SER A 51 5.00 -45.67 36.38
C SER A 51 6.30 -45.80 37.19
N THR A 52 7.21 -46.73 36.83
CA THR A 52 8.48 -46.95 37.55
C THR A 52 9.64 -47.25 36.60
N GLY A 53 10.87 -47.12 37.08
CA GLY A 53 12.10 -47.36 36.31
C GLY A 53 12.56 -46.16 35.47
N PRO A 54 13.76 -46.22 34.87
CA PRO A 54 14.30 -45.11 34.07
C PRO A 54 13.50 -44.90 32.78
N LEU A 55 13.38 -43.64 32.36
CA LEU A 55 12.98 -43.28 30.98
C LEU A 55 14.20 -43.40 30.08
N THR A 56 14.02 -44.00 28.89
CA THR A 56 15.09 -44.20 27.91
C THR A 56 14.72 -43.70 26.52
N GLN A 57 15.71 -43.54 25.64
CA GLN A 57 15.49 -43.16 24.24
C GLN A 57 14.55 -44.12 23.51
N HIS A 58 14.58 -45.42 23.85
CA HIS A 58 13.60 -46.38 23.34
C HIS A 58 12.16 -46.03 23.75
N ASP A 59 11.93 -45.62 25.00
CA ASP A 59 10.61 -45.18 25.45
C ASP A 59 10.18 -43.90 24.71
N ALA A 60 11.09 -42.95 24.55
CA ALA A 60 10.82 -41.68 23.86
C ALA A 60 10.37 -41.89 22.40
N HIS A 61 10.92 -42.88 21.70
CA HIS A 61 10.50 -43.23 20.35
C HIS A 61 9.10 -43.85 20.26
N GLN A 62 8.52 -44.34 21.37
CA GLN A 62 7.16 -44.87 21.40
C GLN A 62 6.10 -43.78 21.56
N LEU A 63 6.45 -42.64 22.14
CA LEU A 63 5.50 -41.59 22.45
C LEU A 63 5.23 -40.72 21.21
N LYS A 64 3.96 -40.67 20.80
CA LYS A 64 3.48 -39.84 19.67
C LYS A 64 2.52 -38.74 20.09
N ASP A 65 1.82 -38.99 21.18
CA ASP A 65 0.76 -38.13 21.71
C ASP A 65 1.07 -37.87 23.19
N LEU A 66 1.12 -36.60 23.58
CA LEU A 66 1.29 -36.21 24.97
C LEU A 66 0.31 -35.09 25.33
N ASP A 67 -0.58 -35.39 26.28
CA ASP A 67 -1.41 -34.39 26.95
C ASP A 67 -0.81 -34.05 28.31
N ALA A 68 -0.32 -32.83 28.42
CA ALA A 68 0.29 -32.27 29.61
C ALA A 68 -0.26 -30.86 29.90
N GLY A 69 -1.52 -30.60 29.56
CA GLY A 69 -2.17 -29.32 29.84
C GLY A 69 -2.62 -29.16 31.30
N ALA A 70 -2.51 -27.94 31.82
CA ALA A 70 -2.97 -27.52 33.15
C ALA A 70 -2.36 -28.33 34.31
N LEU A 71 -1.04 -28.55 34.25
CA LEU A 71 -0.27 -29.33 35.22
C LEU A 71 0.79 -28.50 35.96
N ASP A 72 0.73 -27.16 35.86
CA ASP A 72 1.69 -26.23 36.46
C ASP A 72 3.15 -26.47 36.01
N ILE A 73 3.35 -26.95 34.78
CA ILE A 73 4.68 -27.22 34.21
C ILE A 73 5.43 -25.90 33.96
N ALA A 74 6.68 -25.83 34.40
CA ALA A 74 7.54 -24.65 34.21
C ALA A 74 8.70 -24.89 33.25
N SER A 75 9.20 -26.13 33.14
CA SER A 75 10.32 -26.48 32.25
C SER A 75 9.95 -27.63 31.32
N LEU A 76 10.38 -27.49 30.06
CA LEU A 76 10.27 -28.53 29.04
C LEU A 76 11.58 -29.32 28.85
N ASP A 77 12.60 -29.07 29.67
CA ASP A 77 13.90 -29.72 29.53
C ASP A 77 13.77 -31.25 29.69
N GLY A 78 14.34 -31.97 28.73
CA GLY A 78 14.22 -33.41 28.55
C GLY A 78 13.21 -33.82 27.47
N LEU A 79 12.30 -32.92 27.07
CA LEU A 79 11.30 -33.19 26.03
C LEU A 79 11.90 -33.23 24.62
N GLU A 80 13.08 -32.62 24.40
CA GLU A 80 13.81 -32.64 23.14
C GLU A 80 14.19 -34.05 22.66
N HIS A 81 14.18 -35.04 23.56
CA HIS A 81 14.47 -36.44 23.25
C HIS A 81 13.31 -37.18 22.57
N PHE A 82 12.08 -36.65 22.65
CA PHE A 82 10.85 -37.30 22.17
C PHE A 82 10.53 -36.91 20.73
N THR A 83 11.51 -37.06 19.85
CA THR A 83 11.47 -36.58 18.45
C THR A 83 10.36 -37.19 17.58
N ASN A 84 9.74 -38.29 18.02
CA ASN A 84 8.60 -38.92 17.35
C ASN A 84 7.23 -38.35 17.78
N LEU A 85 7.19 -37.35 18.66
CA LEU A 85 5.97 -36.66 19.04
C LEU A 85 5.34 -35.97 17.83
N LEU A 86 4.05 -36.23 17.63
CA LEU A 86 3.22 -35.66 16.58
C LEU A 86 2.17 -34.71 17.15
N HIS A 87 1.67 -34.99 18.36
CA HIS A 87 0.60 -34.25 18.99
C HIS A 87 0.97 -33.91 20.44
N LEU A 88 1.05 -32.62 20.74
CA LEU A 88 1.49 -32.13 22.04
C LEU A 88 0.55 -31.04 22.56
N ASN A 89 -0.09 -31.30 23.71
CA ASN A 89 -0.88 -30.33 24.45
C ASN A 89 -0.14 -29.90 25.73
N LEU A 90 0.23 -28.63 25.79
CA LEU A 90 0.90 -27.96 26.91
C LEU A 90 0.07 -26.78 27.43
N ARG A 91 -1.22 -26.73 27.11
CA ARG A 91 -2.10 -25.60 27.43
C ARG A 91 -2.16 -25.31 28.93
N GLY A 92 -2.11 -24.05 29.34
CA GLY A 92 -2.46 -23.64 30.71
C GLY A 92 -1.40 -24.00 31.74
N ASN A 93 -0.12 -23.90 31.36
CA ASN A 93 1.01 -24.09 32.26
C ASN A 93 1.71 -22.72 32.48
N VAL A 94 2.92 -22.74 33.05
CA VAL A 94 3.72 -21.53 33.31
C VAL A 94 5.02 -21.54 32.48
N ILE A 95 4.94 -22.06 31.26
CA ILE A 95 6.08 -22.21 30.35
C ILE A 95 6.45 -20.85 29.76
N THR A 96 7.75 -20.51 29.83
CA THR A 96 8.32 -19.27 29.26
C THR A 96 9.45 -19.56 28.26
N ASP A 97 9.71 -20.83 27.93
CA ASP A 97 10.84 -21.23 27.09
C ASP A 97 10.46 -22.45 26.25
N LEU A 98 10.43 -22.26 24.92
CA LEU A 98 10.10 -23.32 23.97
C LEU A 98 11.33 -23.96 23.31
N ARG A 99 12.56 -23.60 23.70
CA ARG A 99 13.79 -24.16 23.12
C ARG A 99 13.82 -25.69 23.07
N PRO A 100 13.38 -26.43 24.10
CA PRO A 100 13.36 -27.91 24.05
C PRO A 100 12.50 -28.48 22.91
N LEU A 101 11.53 -27.72 22.39
CA LEU A 101 10.67 -28.16 21.29
C LEU A 101 11.34 -28.10 19.92
N ALA A 102 12.48 -27.41 19.78
CA ALA A 102 13.14 -27.20 18.48
C ALA A 102 13.58 -28.52 17.78
N ALA A 103 13.78 -29.59 18.54
CA ALA A 103 14.15 -30.92 18.04
C ALA A 103 12.94 -31.72 17.50
N LEU A 104 11.71 -31.30 17.78
CA LEU A 104 10.48 -32.02 17.45
C LEU A 104 9.99 -31.68 16.03
N VAL A 105 10.83 -31.98 15.04
CA VAL A 105 10.64 -31.53 13.63
C VAL A 105 9.43 -32.17 12.93
N ASP A 106 8.93 -33.29 13.42
CA ASP A 106 7.80 -34.04 12.86
C ASP A 106 6.43 -33.64 13.46
N MET A 107 6.41 -32.64 14.35
CA MET A 107 5.21 -32.15 15.03
C MET A 107 4.10 -31.80 14.04
N ARG A 108 2.87 -32.25 14.33
CA ARG A 108 1.65 -31.99 13.54
C ARG A 108 0.70 -31.05 14.28
N THR A 109 0.56 -31.25 15.58
CA THR A 109 -0.38 -30.49 16.44
C THR A 109 0.34 -30.01 17.68
N LEU A 110 0.35 -28.69 17.88
CA LEU A 110 0.92 -28.06 19.06
C LEU A 110 -0.09 -27.10 19.69
N ASP A 111 -0.39 -27.33 20.97
CA ASP A 111 -1.15 -26.38 21.80
C ASP A 111 -0.26 -25.91 22.95
N VAL A 112 0.15 -24.64 22.89
CA VAL A 112 0.88 -23.95 23.97
C VAL A 112 0.06 -22.80 24.54
N SER A 113 -1.25 -22.78 24.28
CA SER A 113 -2.12 -21.69 24.72
C SER A 113 -2.09 -21.51 26.23
N ARG A 114 -2.31 -20.28 26.72
CA ARG A 114 -2.27 -19.95 28.16
C ARG A 114 -0.95 -20.31 28.81
N ASN A 115 0.14 -19.92 28.18
CA ASN A 115 1.49 -19.92 28.76
C ASN A 115 2.11 -18.53 28.56
N PRO A 116 2.85 -17.98 29.53
CA PRO A 116 3.43 -16.64 29.44
C PRO A 116 4.66 -16.59 28.51
N LEU A 117 4.44 -16.66 27.20
CA LEU A 117 5.50 -16.68 26.18
C LEU A 117 5.88 -15.27 25.73
N ALA A 118 7.16 -15.10 25.39
CA ALA A 118 7.65 -13.97 24.60
C ALA A 118 7.62 -14.31 23.10
N HIS A 119 7.68 -13.29 22.25
CA HIS A 119 7.70 -13.50 20.80
C HIS A 119 8.93 -14.31 20.32
N GLU A 120 10.08 -14.16 20.98
CA GLU A 120 11.31 -14.91 20.67
C GLU A 120 11.17 -16.41 20.92
N ASP A 121 10.25 -16.84 21.77
CA ASP A 121 10.03 -18.26 22.05
C ASP A 121 9.42 -18.99 20.85
N LEU A 122 8.55 -18.31 20.10
CA LEU A 122 7.97 -18.91 18.89
C LEU A 122 9.03 -19.17 17.82
N ASP A 123 10.11 -18.39 17.76
CA ASP A 123 11.20 -18.62 16.79
C ASP A 123 11.89 -19.98 16.97
N MET A 124 11.80 -20.57 18.16
CA MET A 124 12.32 -21.93 18.43
C MET A 124 11.53 -23.01 17.67
N LEU A 125 10.33 -22.68 17.18
CA LEU A 125 9.47 -23.60 16.44
C LEU A 125 9.76 -23.62 14.93
N ARG A 126 10.68 -22.79 14.41
CA ARG A 126 10.96 -22.63 12.96
C ARG A 126 11.25 -23.93 12.21
N THR A 127 11.66 -24.99 12.90
CA THR A 127 11.99 -26.30 12.33
C THR A 127 10.76 -27.18 12.06
N MET A 128 9.58 -26.83 12.59
CA MET A 128 8.34 -27.61 12.50
C MET A 128 7.63 -27.43 11.15
N HIS A 129 8.30 -27.68 10.03
CA HIS A 129 7.73 -27.55 8.67
C HIS A 129 6.55 -28.49 8.38
N GLN A 130 6.32 -29.43 9.28
CA GLN A 130 5.25 -30.43 9.24
C GLN A 130 3.98 -30.01 10.00
N LEU A 131 4.01 -28.86 10.69
CA LEU A 131 2.93 -28.42 11.57
C LEU A 131 1.65 -28.09 10.79
N GLU A 132 0.54 -28.67 11.24
CA GLU A 132 -0.79 -28.54 10.63
C GLU A 132 -1.75 -27.76 11.56
N HIS A 133 -1.56 -27.87 12.88
CA HIS A 133 -2.43 -27.22 13.86
C HIS A 133 -1.62 -26.54 14.96
N LEU A 134 -1.77 -25.22 15.06
CA LEU A 134 -1.09 -24.40 16.08
C LEU A 134 -2.11 -23.61 16.90
N ASN A 135 -2.06 -23.79 18.22
CA ASN A 135 -2.83 -22.99 19.17
C ASN A 135 -1.88 -22.20 20.09
N ILE A 136 -1.89 -20.89 19.92
CA ILE A 136 -1.08 -19.91 20.66
C ILE A 136 -1.97 -18.85 21.31
N ARG A 137 -3.22 -19.19 21.63
CA ARG A 137 -4.17 -18.32 22.36
C ARG A 137 -3.62 -17.89 23.72
N GLU A 138 -3.85 -16.64 24.10
CA GLU A 138 -3.54 -16.10 25.45
C GLU A 138 -2.09 -16.40 25.86
N THR A 139 -1.13 -16.25 24.94
CA THR A 139 0.29 -16.50 25.23
C THR A 139 1.10 -15.23 25.48
N GLY A 140 0.58 -14.08 25.05
CA GLY A 140 1.25 -12.78 25.19
C GLY A 140 2.16 -12.41 24.01
N ILE A 141 2.18 -13.24 22.96
CA ILE A 141 2.92 -13.02 21.72
C ILE A 141 2.48 -11.73 21.03
N THR A 142 3.41 -11.11 20.32
CA THR A 142 3.21 -9.81 19.66
C THR A 142 3.51 -9.85 18.16
N ARG A 143 4.23 -10.88 17.67
CA ARG A 143 4.65 -11.03 16.28
C ARG A 143 4.35 -12.43 15.75
N LEU A 144 4.12 -12.53 14.44
CA LEU A 144 3.72 -13.76 13.74
C LEU A 144 4.68 -14.15 12.60
N ASP A 145 5.86 -13.53 12.52
CA ASP A 145 6.85 -13.73 11.45
C ASP A 145 7.26 -15.20 11.25
N VAL A 146 7.29 -15.98 12.34
CA VAL A 146 7.58 -17.41 12.32
C VAL A 146 6.61 -18.24 11.47
N LEU A 147 5.37 -17.77 11.25
CA LEU A 147 4.35 -18.52 10.51
C LEU A 147 4.77 -18.85 9.07
N ALA A 148 5.70 -18.08 8.48
CA ALA A 148 6.29 -18.39 7.17
C ALA A 148 7.00 -19.76 7.12
N SER A 149 7.38 -20.32 8.28
CA SER A 149 8.00 -21.64 8.41
C SER A 149 7.00 -22.81 8.40
N PHE A 150 5.68 -22.55 8.44
CA PHE A 150 4.61 -23.55 8.59
C PHE A 150 3.70 -23.63 7.35
N PRO A 151 4.23 -24.01 6.17
CA PRO A 151 3.47 -24.00 4.93
C PRO A 151 2.29 -24.99 4.89
N LYS A 152 2.22 -25.94 5.83
CA LYS A 152 1.16 -26.96 5.94
C LYS A 152 0.05 -26.61 6.93
N LEU A 153 0.10 -25.42 7.54
CA LEU A 153 -0.85 -25.06 8.59
C LEU A 153 -2.28 -24.98 8.04
N THR A 154 -3.19 -25.72 8.68
CA THR A 154 -4.64 -25.76 8.39
C THR A 154 -5.45 -25.13 9.51
N TYR A 155 -4.92 -25.11 10.74
CA TYR A 155 -5.56 -24.48 11.90
C TYR A 155 -4.61 -23.53 12.62
N LEU A 156 -5.08 -22.31 12.86
CA LEU A 156 -4.38 -21.29 13.64
C LEU A 156 -5.33 -20.61 14.64
N ASN A 157 -4.94 -20.60 15.91
CA ASN A 157 -5.63 -19.87 16.96
C ASN A 157 -4.68 -18.88 17.67
N ILE A 158 -4.94 -17.59 17.48
CA ILE A 158 -4.17 -16.46 18.05
C ILE A 158 -5.00 -15.60 19.02
N HIS A 159 -6.18 -16.10 19.43
CA HIS A 159 -7.14 -15.41 20.29
C HIS A 159 -6.50 -14.74 21.52
N SER A 160 -6.92 -13.50 21.81
CA SER A 160 -6.53 -12.71 22.98
C SER A 160 -5.04 -12.44 23.10
N ASN A 161 -4.32 -12.43 21.97
CA ASN A 161 -3.00 -11.83 21.90
C ASN A 161 -3.16 -10.38 21.43
N THR A 162 -3.59 -9.52 22.35
CA THR A 162 -4.02 -8.14 22.09
C THR A 162 -2.92 -7.21 21.59
N ARG A 163 -1.66 -7.66 21.62
CA ARG A 163 -0.48 -6.92 21.17
C ARG A 163 0.03 -7.36 19.78
N ILE A 164 -0.72 -8.20 19.07
CA ILE A 164 -0.43 -8.48 17.65
C ILE A 164 -0.91 -7.29 16.82
N GLU A 165 0.02 -6.65 16.12
CA GLU A 165 -0.25 -5.44 15.33
C GLU A 165 -0.56 -5.74 13.85
N THR A 166 -0.28 -6.97 13.36
CA THR A 166 -0.51 -7.31 11.95
C THR A 166 -0.71 -8.82 11.70
N LEU A 167 -1.56 -9.14 10.71
CA LEU A 167 -1.79 -10.45 10.10
C LEU A 167 -0.99 -10.69 8.80
N ALA A 168 -0.13 -9.78 8.36
CA ALA A 168 0.65 -9.95 7.13
C ALA A 168 1.34 -11.33 6.97
N PRO A 169 1.94 -11.93 8.03
CA PRO A 169 2.52 -13.26 7.92
C PRO A 169 1.51 -14.38 7.59
N VAL A 170 0.24 -14.20 7.94
CA VAL A 170 -0.85 -15.18 7.69
C VAL A 170 -1.15 -15.32 6.18
N ALA A 171 -0.85 -14.30 5.36
CA ALA A 171 -1.11 -14.31 3.91
C ALA A 171 -0.45 -15.48 3.15
N HIS A 172 0.60 -16.07 3.71
CA HIS A 172 1.35 -17.18 3.12
C HIS A 172 0.73 -18.56 3.43
N LEU A 173 -0.22 -18.63 4.38
CA LEU A 173 -0.83 -19.88 4.85
C LEU A 173 -1.97 -20.32 3.94
N ILE A 174 -1.72 -20.48 2.64
CA ILE A 174 -2.74 -20.75 1.60
C ILE A 174 -3.54 -22.06 1.81
N HIS A 175 -3.14 -22.90 2.76
CA HIS A 175 -3.84 -24.13 3.15
C HIS A 175 -4.69 -23.96 4.42
N LEU A 176 -4.75 -22.76 5.00
CA LEU A 176 -5.47 -22.50 6.24
C LEU A 176 -6.98 -22.69 6.05
N GLU A 177 -7.56 -23.52 6.90
CA GLU A 177 -8.99 -23.85 6.93
C GLU A 177 -9.70 -23.17 8.11
N THR A 178 -9.00 -23.00 9.24
CA THR A 178 -9.53 -22.36 10.45
C THR A 178 -8.60 -21.25 10.94
N LEU A 179 -9.14 -20.04 11.10
CA LEU A 179 -8.48 -18.92 11.77
C LEU A 179 -9.35 -18.39 12.91
N ILE A 180 -8.79 -18.44 14.13
CA ILE A 180 -9.41 -17.84 15.32
C ILE A 180 -8.52 -16.68 15.78
N ALA A 181 -8.96 -15.45 15.48
CA ALA A 181 -8.27 -14.21 15.82
C ALA A 181 -9.12 -13.27 16.69
N ARG A 182 -10.08 -13.84 17.43
CA ARG A 182 -10.92 -13.11 18.38
C ARG A 182 -10.08 -12.27 19.36
N ASP A 183 -10.55 -11.08 19.70
CA ASP A 183 -9.91 -10.17 20.67
C ASP A 183 -8.44 -9.87 20.30
N VAL A 184 -8.16 -9.78 19.00
CA VAL A 184 -6.87 -9.34 18.43
C VAL A 184 -7.13 -8.11 17.57
N PRO A 185 -6.53 -6.94 17.88
CA PRO A 185 -6.95 -5.67 17.30
C PRO A 185 -6.38 -5.42 15.90
N VAL A 186 -6.72 -6.30 14.95
CA VAL A 186 -6.15 -6.30 13.60
C VAL A 186 -6.84 -5.31 12.65
N ALA A 187 -7.99 -4.73 13.03
CA ALA A 187 -8.75 -3.79 12.22
C ALA A 187 -8.91 -4.25 10.75
N ASP A 188 -8.43 -3.45 9.80
CA ASP A 188 -8.52 -3.70 8.36
C ASP A 188 -7.36 -4.55 7.82
N ASP A 189 -6.41 -4.97 8.69
CA ASP A 189 -5.30 -5.87 8.34
C ASP A 189 -5.78 -7.28 7.95
N ILE A 190 -7.09 -7.53 8.04
CA ILE A 190 -7.74 -8.70 7.47
C ILE A 190 -7.64 -8.75 5.93
N ILE A 191 -7.17 -7.69 5.26
CA ILE A 191 -6.85 -7.69 3.82
C ILE A 191 -5.86 -8.80 3.43
N TYR A 192 -4.97 -9.19 4.34
CA TYR A 192 -4.02 -10.29 4.16
C TYR A 192 -4.67 -11.68 4.11
N LEU A 193 -5.97 -11.78 4.40
CA LEU A 193 -6.72 -13.03 4.25
C LEU A 193 -7.13 -13.31 2.79
N SER A 194 -6.97 -12.35 1.87
CA SER A 194 -7.46 -12.42 0.48
C SER A 194 -7.01 -13.65 -0.33
N SER A 195 -5.87 -14.26 0.01
CA SER A 195 -5.34 -15.46 -0.65
C SER A 195 -5.83 -16.78 -0.03
N LEU A 196 -6.53 -16.74 1.10
CA LEU A 196 -6.85 -17.92 1.93
C LEU A 196 -8.15 -18.60 1.51
N THR A 197 -8.17 -19.05 0.26
CA THR A 197 -9.35 -19.65 -0.40
C THR A 197 -9.83 -20.98 0.19
N ARG A 198 -9.08 -21.57 1.13
CA ARG A 198 -9.48 -22.79 1.87
C ARG A 198 -10.16 -22.52 3.20
N LEU A 199 -10.29 -21.27 3.63
CA LEU A 199 -10.95 -20.95 4.89
C LEU A 199 -12.39 -21.45 4.91
N THR A 200 -12.74 -22.11 6.02
CA THR A 200 -14.09 -22.61 6.32
C THR A 200 -14.58 -22.04 7.64
N ARG A 201 -13.68 -21.84 8.61
CA ARG A 201 -13.97 -21.23 9.90
C ARG A 201 -13.15 -19.97 10.14
N LEU A 202 -13.83 -18.86 10.41
CA LEU A 202 -13.22 -17.57 10.68
C LEU A 202 -13.87 -16.91 11.88
N ASN A 203 -13.08 -16.68 12.93
CA ASN A 203 -13.51 -15.91 14.08
C ASN A 203 -12.68 -14.62 14.18
N LEU A 204 -13.31 -13.51 13.81
CA LEU A 204 -12.78 -12.16 13.92
C LEU A 204 -13.58 -11.36 14.95
N ARG A 205 -14.15 -11.99 15.97
CA ARG A 205 -14.94 -11.24 16.96
C ARG A 205 -14.06 -10.22 17.70
N ASN A 206 -14.54 -8.98 17.82
CA ASN A 206 -13.83 -7.90 18.51
C ASN A 206 -12.39 -7.72 17.99
N THR A 207 -12.24 -7.68 16.67
CA THR A 207 -10.95 -7.42 16.01
C THR A 207 -10.83 -6.00 15.50
N PHE A 208 -11.81 -5.14 15.77
CA PHE A 208 -11.93 -3.79 15.22
C PHE A 208 -12.08 -3.73 13.69
N THR A 209 -12.46 -4.84 13.05
CA THR A 209 -12.63 -4.91 11.60
C THR A 209 -13.81 -4.06 11.13
N SER A 210 -13.58 -3.17 10.17
CA SER A 210 -14.64 -2.28 9.67
C SER A 210 -15.03 -2.58 8.22
N ASP A 211 -14.05 -2.92 7.37
CA ASP A 211 -14.25 -3.27 5.97
C ASP A 211 -14.36 -4.80 5.79
N LEU A 212 -15.44 -5.26 5.16
CA LEU A 212 -15.69 -6.67 4.88
C LEU A 212 -15.42 -7.08 3.42
N THR A 213 -14.87 -6.19 2.59
CA THR A 213 -14.62 -6.42 1.16
C THR A 213 -13.78 -7.66 0.89
N VAL A 214 -12.74 -7.89 1.69
CA VAL A 214 -11.90 -9.08 1.57
C VAL A 214 -12.67 -10.38 1.86
N LEU A 215 -13.58 -10.36 2.84
CA LEU A 215 -14.41 -11.53 3.15
C LEU A 215 -15.42 -11.80 2.04
N ALA A 216 -15.98 -10.74 1.44
CA ALA A 216 -16.87 -10.87 0.29
C ALA A 216 -16.15 -11.50 -0.91
N THR A 217 -14.90 -11.09 -1.15
CA THR A 217 -14.03 -11.63 -2.19
C THR A 217 -13.73 -13.12 -1.95
N LEU A 218 -13.39 -13.50 -0.72
CA LEU A 218 -13.18 -14.90 -0.34
C LEU A 218 -14.44 -15.74 -0.57
N MET A 219 -15.61 -15.22 -0.18
CA MET A 219 -16.89 -15.90 -0.38
C MET A 219 -17.26 -16.05 -1.87
N GLU A 220 -16.94 -15.06 -2.70
CA GLU A 220 -17.09 -15.17 -4.16
C GLU A 220 -16.25 -16.31 -4.73
N GLN A 221 -15.02 -16.48 -4.21
CA GLN A 221 -14.09 -17.53 -4.59
C GLN A 221 -14.43 -18.92 -3.98
N GLY A 222 -15.49 -19.02 -3.18
CA GLY A 222 -15.98 -20.28 -2.61
C GLY A 222 -15.43 -20.63 -1.22
N ALA A 223 -14.61 -19.76 -0.62
CA ALA A 223 -14.22 -19.87 0.78
C ALA A 223 -15.36 -19.39 1.70
N LEU A 224 -15.32 -19.73 2.99
CA LEU A 224 -16.29 -19.29 4.00
C LEU A 224 -17.76 -19.55 3.60
N ARG A 225 -17.98 -20.62 2.83
CA ARG A 225 -19.30 -21.06 2.37
C ARG A 225 -19.48 -22.56 2.61
N ASP A 226 -20.72 -22.94 2.92
CA ASP A 226 -21.18 -24.30 3.02
C ASP A 226 -21.00 -25.01 1.67
N ARG A 227 -20.45 -26.22 1.70
CA ARG A 227 -20.43 -27.18 0.59
C ARG A 227 -20.89 -28.53 1.11
N PRO A 228 -22.21 -28.74 1.25
CA PRO A 228 -22.77 -29.96 1.86
C PRO A 228 -22.36 -31.25 1.15
N GLU A 229 -22.16 -31.19 -0.17
CA GLU A 229 -21.64 -32.29 -0.99
C GLU A 229 -20.23 -32.75 -0.59
N ASP A 230 -19.43 -31.83 -0.06
CA ASP A 230 -18.07 -32.05 0.43
C ASP A 230 -18.02 -32.27 1.96
N GLY A 231 -19.17 -32.17 2.65
CA GLY A 231 -19.25 -32.22 4.12
C GLY A 231 -18.70 -30.97 4.81
N ILE A 232 -18.55 -29.86 4.09
CA ILE A 232 -17.98 -28.60 4.59
C ILE A 232 -19.10 -27.66 5.04
N PHE A 233 -18.99 -27.13 6.26
CA PHE A 233 -19.90 -26.13 6.81
C PHE A 233 -19.10 -24.92 7.28
N ALA A 234 -19.50 -23.74 6.83
CA ALA A 234 -18.81 -22.50 7.13
C ALA A 234 -19.31 -21.88 8.44
N GLU A 235 -18.35 -21.39 9.23
CA GLU A 235 -18.60 -20.69 10.49
C GLU A 235 -17.90 -19.33 10.45
N VAL A 236 -18.68 -18.25 10.53
CA VAL A 236 -18.15 -16.87 10.46
C VAL A 236 -18.68 -16.05 11.63
N ASP A 237 -17.77 -15.63 12.52
CA ASP A 237 -18.07 -14.77 13.68
C ASP A 237 -17.40 -13.41 13.51
N LEU A 238 -18.25 -12.40 13.26
CA LEU A 238 -17.85 -11.00 13.05
C LEU A 238 -18.41 -10.07 14.14
N ARG A 239 -18.90 -10.62 15.25
CA ARG A 239 -19.52 -9.82 16.31
C ARG A 239 -18.53 -8.83 16.91
N ASP A 240 -19.06 -7.79 17.54
CA ASP A 240 -18.30 -6.78 18.28
C ASP A 240 -17.24 -6.05 17.41
N ASN A 241 -17.48 -6.00 16.10
CA ASN A 241 -16.69 -5.24 15.15
C ASN A 241 -17.44 -4.00 14.66
N PRO A 242 -16.73 -2.91 14.31
CA PRO A 242 -17.31 -1.68 13.75
C PRO A 242 -17.74 -1.82 12.28
N VAL A 243 -18.36 -2.94 11.90
CA VAL A 243 -18.90 -3.18 10.55
C VAL A 243 -20.15 -2.33 10.34
N GLN A 244 -20.02 -1.05 9.99
CA GLN A 244 -21.14 -0.18 9.62
C GLN A 244 -20.71 0.92 8.66
N TRP A 245 -20.78 0.70 7.34
CA TRP A 245 -20.72 1.78 6.34
C TRP A 245 -21.87 1.67 5.31
N GLY A 246 -22.86 2.55 5.47
CA GLY A 246 -23.89 2.81 4.47
C GLY A 246 -24.62 4.12 4.76
N ARG A 247 -24.80 4.96 3.73
CA ARG A 247 -25.40 6.32 3.78
C ARG A 247 -26.90 6.37 4.15
N ALA A 248 -27.47 5.31 4.72
CA ALA A 248 -28.87 5.25 5.11
C ALA A 248 -29.02 4.54 6.46
N SER A 249 -29.96 4.99 7.30
CA SER A 249 -30.29 4.46 8.62
C SER A 249 -30.84 3.01 8.63
N THR A 250 -30.67 2.27 7.53
CA THR A 250 -31.13 0.89 7.32
C THR A 250 -30.01 -0.06 6.86
N ASP A 251 -28.78 0.44 6.67
CA ASP A 251 -27.63 -0.39 6.29
C ASP A 251 -26.96 -0.96 7.55
N ASP A 252 -26.88 -2.28 7.65
CA ASP A 252 -26.27 -3.00 8.76
C ASP A 252 -24.75 -3.18 8.58
N GLY A 253 -24.15 -2.62 7.52
CA GLY A 253 -22.72 -2.75 7.19
C GLY A 253 -22.35 -4.11 6.59
N TYR A 254 -23.31 -5.01 6.53
CA TYR A 254 -23.16 -6.41 6.17
C TYR A 254 -23.57 -6.69 4.72
N ASN A 255 -24.02 -5.66 3.98
CA ASN A 255 -24.48 -5.76 2.59
C ASN A 255 -23.52 -6.54 1.67
N LEU A 256 -22.21 -6.39 1.84
CA LEU A 256 -21.21 -7.06 1.02
C LEU A 256 -21.26 -8.59 1.13
N LEU A 257 -21.59 -9.12 2.30
CA LEU A 257 -21.67 -10.57 2.46
C LEU A 257 -23.09 -11.09 2.12
N LYS A 258 -24.11 -10.21 1.99
CA LYS A 258 -25.56 -10.57 1.92
C LYS A 258 -25.87 -11.65 0.88
N PRO A 259 -25.26 -11.61 -0.31
CA PRO A 259 -25.43 -12.68 -1.30
C PRO A 259 -25.09 -14.08 -0.79
N TYR A 260 -24.19 -14.20 0.18
CA TYR A 260 -23.65 -15.47 0.70
C TYR A 260 -24.32 -15.95 1.99
N TRP A 261 -25.23 -15.18 2.60
CA TRP A 261 -25.82 -15.49 3.93
C TRP A 261 -26.49 -16.87 4.02
N ASN A 262 -27.01 -17.37 2.89
CA ASN A 262 -27.69 -18.67 2.83
C ASN A 262 -26.72 -19.84 2.70
N ASP A 263 -25.48 -19.56 2.34
CA ASP A 263 -24.40 -20.53 2.22
C ASP A 263 -23.49 -20.48 3.45
N ILE A 264 -23.98 -20.01 4.60
CA ILE A 264 -23.23 -19.96 5.86
C ILE A 264 -24.11 -20.56 6.94
N ARG A 265 -23.77 -21.78 7.38
CA ARG A 265 -24.54 -22.51 8.39
C ARG A 265 -24.63 -21.76 9.71
N ASP A 266 -23.49 -21.31 10.23
CA ASP A 266 -23.38 -20.58 11.48
C ASP A 266 -22.89 -19.17 11.20
N ARG A 267 -23.87 -18.30 10.93
CA ARG A 267 -23.69 -16.86 10.78
C ARG A 267 -24.02 -16.16 12.10
N ALA A 268 -23.03 -15.52 12.71
CA ALA A 268 -23.27 -14.73 13.91
C ALA A 268 -23.10 -13.23 13.61
N PRO A 269 -24.18 -12.56 13.15
CA PRO A 269 -24.52 -11.26 13.72
C PRO A 269 -26.00 -11.28 14.10
N ILE A 270 -26.36 -11.66 15.33
CA ILE A 270 -27.66 -11.44 15.99
C ILE A 270 -27.58 -12.04 17.42
N THR A 271 -28.09 -11.29 18.39
CA THR A 271 -28.33 -11.61 19.82
C THR A 271 -27.65 -12.84 20.42
N LEU A 272 -26.81 -12.54 21.41
CA LEU A 272 -26.21 -13.44 22.40
C LEU A 272 -27.05 -14.70 22.70
N PRO A 273 -26.47 -15.91 22.65
CA PRO A 273 -26.83 -16.85 23.70
C PRO A 273 -26.53 -16.13 25.01
N SER A 274 -27.54 -15.99 25.88
CA SER A 274 -27.33 -15.67 27.28
C SER A 274 -26.50 -16.80 27.88
N LEU A 275 -25.18 -16.68 27.72
CA LEU A 275 -24.24 -17.24 28.65
C LEU A 275 -24.46 -16.47 29.96
N PRO A 276 -24.51 -17.15 31.11
CA PRO A 276 -24.71 -16.49 32.40
C PRO A 276 -23.67 -15.38 32.56
N ASP A 277 -24.15 -14.20 32.97
CA ASP A 277 -23.43 -12.98 33.31
C ASP A 277 -21.88 -13.11 33.31
N LEU A 278 -21.28 -12.98 32.13
CA LEU A 278 -19.90 -12.54 32.04
C LEU A 278 -19.94 -11.03 32.23
N GLU A 279 -19.38 -10.58 33.34
CA GLU A 279 -19.20 -9.16 33.66
C GLU A 279 -18.49 -8.49 32.48
N ARG A 280 -19.17 -7.52 31.86
CA ARG A 280 -18.64 -6.73 30.74
C ARG A 280 -17.68 -5.66 31.30
N PRO A 281 -16.61 -5.30 30.57
CA PRO A 281 -15.70 -4.24 31.01
C PRO A 281 -16.42 -2.89 31.14
N VAL A 282 -15.85 -2.01 31.96
CA VAL A 282 -16.24 -0.60 32.08
C VAL A 282 -15.69 0.19 30.89
N TYR A 283 -16.44 1.20 30.43
CA TYR A 283 -16.05 2.05 29.30
C TYR A 283 -15.71 3.47 29.73
N ILE A 284 -14.74 4.11 29.08
CA ILE A 284 -14.60 5.56 29.02
C ILE A 284 -15.73 6.08 28.12
N ASN A 285 -16.72 6.72 28.71
CA ASN A 285 -18.01 7.01 28.08
C ASN A 285 -18.12 8.42 27.49
N GLU A 286 -17.62 9.44 28.20
CA GLU A 286 -17.67 10.84 27.77
C GLU A 286 -16.52 11.60 28.44
N PHE A 287 -15.95 12.61 27.78
CA PHE A 287 -14.95 13.47 28.41
C PHE A 287 -14.93 14.89 27.83
N VAL A 288 -14.36 15.82 28.58
CA VAL A 288 -14.09 17.21 28.20
C VAL A 288 -12.62 17.52 28.48
N SER A 289 -11.90 18.09 27.51
CA SER A 289 -10.48 18.52 27.64
C SER A 289 -10.29 20.05 27.64
N SER A 290 -11.39 20.81 27.55
CA SER A 290 -11.35 22.26 27.66
C SER A 290 -12.67 22.79 28.22
N ASN A 291 -12.83 22.67 29.53
CA ASN A 291 -14.04 23.10 30.23
C ASN A 291 -13.99 24.57 30.68
N GLY A 292 -15.01 25.36 30.36
CA GLY A 292 -15.10 26.77 30.75
C GLY A 292 -16.47 27.20 31.28
N GLU A 293 -17.56 26.61 30.77
CA GLU A 293 -18.94 26.92 31.16
C GLU A 293 -19.78 25.66 31.47
N GLY A 294 -19.15 24.48 31.51
CA GLY A 294 -19.80 23.19 31.78
C GLY A 294 -19.83 22.82 33.27
N LEU A 295 -19.75 21.52 33.55
CA LEU A 295 -19.73 20.97 34.92
C LEU A 295 -18.61 21.59 35.76
N THR A 296 -18.93 22.09 36.95
CA THR A 296 -17.92 22.58 37.91
C THR A 296 -17.69 21.58 39.03
N ASP A 297 -16.48 21.52 39.53
CA ASP A 297 -16.13 20.76 40.73
C ASP A 297 -16.65 21.42 42.03
N GLU A 298 -16.35 20.81 43.18
CA GLU A 298 -16.76 21.29 44.51
C GLU A 298 -16.12 22.64 44.93
N ASP A 299 -15.03 23.05 44.27
CA ASP A 299 -14.40 24.35 44.48
C ASP A 299 -15.05 25.45 43.61
N GLY A 300 -16.01 25.08 42.75
CA GLY A 300 -16.62 25.96 41.75
C GLY A 300 -15.74 26.18 40.51
N SER A 301 -14.75 25.32 40.26
CA SER A 301 -13.83 25.40 39.12
C SER A 301 -14.33 24.54 37.96
N ALA A 302 -14.28 25.07 36.74
CA ALA A 302 -14.56 24.30 35.53
C ALA A 302 -13.30 23.50 35.14
N GLU A 303 -13.18 22.29 35.67
CA GLU A 303 -12.07 21.37 35.37
C GLU A 303 -12.45 20.41 34.24
N ASP A 304 -11.44 19.86 33.56
CA ASP A 304 -11.61 18.74 32.63
C ASP A 304 -12.11 17.51 33.38
N TRP A 305 -12.86 16.64 32.70
CA TRP A 305 -13.44 15.46 33.34
C TRP A 305 -13.59 14.31 32.36
N ILE A 306 -13.57 13.10 32.93
CA ILE A 306 -13.73 11.82 32.25
C ILE A 306 -14.86 11.07 32.95
N GLU A 307 -15.81 10.57 32.17
CA GLU A 307 -16.91 9.73 32.63
C GLU A 307 -16.64 8.26 32.30
N LEU A 308 -16.88 7.39 33.28
CA LEU A 308 -16.88 5.95 33.09
C LEU A 308 -18.31 5.40 33.14
N TYR A 309 -18.64 4.44 32.28
CA TYR A 309 -19.94 3.76 32.22
C TYR A 309 -19.84 2.28 32.55
N ASN A 310 -20.71 1.82 33.45
CA ASN A 310 -20.87 0.39 33.77
C ASN A 310 -22.08 -0.21 33.01
N PRO A 311 -21.85 -1.07 32.00
CA PRO A 311 -22.93 -1.71 31.25
C PRO A 311 -23.64 -2.84 32.02
N ASN A 312 -23.12 -3.25 33.18
CA ASN A 312 -23.60 -4.43 33.91
C ASN A 312 -24.82 -4.11 34.78
N THR A 313 -25.53 -5.17 35.17
CA THR A 313 -26.65 -5.12 36.14
C THR A 313 -26.18 -5.23 37.60
N THR A 314 -24.88 -5.38 37.82
CA THR A 314 -24.22 -5.37 39.14
C THR A 314 -23.30 -4.15 39.25
N PRO A 315 -23.00 -3.67 40.48
CA PRO A 315 -21.98 -2.63 40.67
C PRO A 315 -20.62 -3.13 40.18
N TYR A 316 -19.82 -2.25 39.56
CA TYR A 316 -18.46 -2.55 39.11
C TYR A 316 -17.44 -1.88 40.04
N HIS A 317 -16.54 -2.68 40.61
CA HIS A 317 -15.53 -2.19 41.55
C HIS A 317 -14.23 -1.85 40.80
N LEU A 318 -13.73 -0.62 40.98
CA LEU A 318 -12.53 -0.12 40.31
C LEU A 318 -11.29 -0.16 41.22
N ALA A 319 -11.34 -0.92 42.31
CA ALA A 319 -10.22 -0.99 43.24
C ALA A 319 -8.94 -1.46 42.53
N GLY A 320 -7.94 -0.58 42.48
CA GLY A 320 -6.65 -0.87 41.87
C GLY A 320 -6.52 -0.57 40.39
N TYR A 321 -7.60 -0.28 39.67
CA TYR A 321 -7.56 0.12 38.26
C TYR A 321 -6.76 1.41 38.08
N TYR A 322 -6.30 1.68 36.86
CA TYR A 322 -5.61 2.92 36.53
C TYR A 322 -6.28 3.70 35.40
N LEU A 323 -6.22 5.03 35.49
CA LEU A 323 -6.56 5.97 34.43
C LEU A 323 -5.30 6.71 33.98
N SER A 324 -5.12 6.90 32.69
CA SER A 324 -3.98 7.61 32.12
C SER A 324 -4.34 8.38 30.84
N ASP A 325 -3.62 9.46 30.58
CA ASP A 325 -3.55 10.29 29.37
C ASP A 325 -2.28 9.99 28.53
N ASP A 326 -1.41 9.07 28.99
CA ASP A 326 -0.11 8.75 28.38
C ASP A 326 0.02 7.24 28.13
N VAL A 327 0.14 6.87 26.85
CA VAL A 327 0.33 5.48 26.39
C VAL A 327 1.62 4.84 26.85
N ASN A 328 2.64 5.63 27.19
CA ASN A 328 3.90 5.12 27.70
C ASN A 328 3.85 4.91 29.22
N THR A 329 2.80 5.41 29.88
CA THR A 329 2.60 5.33 31.32
C THR A 329 1.15 4.91 31.62
N PRO A 330 0.71 3.69 31.24
CA PRO A 330 -0.68 3.24 31.40
C PRO A 330 -1.16 3.27 32.87
N SER A 331 -0.25 3.12 33.84
CA SER A 331 -0.55 3.10 35.27
C SER A 331 -0.47 4.48 35.97
N LYS A 332 -0.80 5.59 35.29
CA LYS A 332 -0.50 6.96 35.76
C LYS A 332 -1.27 7.39 37.02
N TRP A 333 -2.57 7.11 37.10
CA TRP A 333 -3.41 7.44 38.25
C TRP A 333 -4.23 6.25 38.71
N ARG A 334 -4.06 5.82 39.96
CA ARG A 334 -4.74 4.65 40.53
C ARG A 334 -6.08 5.03 41.15
N PHE A 335 -7.14 4.33 40.81
CA PHE A 335 -8.44 4.45 41.48
C PHE A 335 -8.34 4.04 42.97
N PRO A 336 -9.03 4.75 43.89
CA PRO A 336 -9.05 4.37 45.28
C PRO A 336 -9.91 3.12 45.50
N ASP A 337 -9.61 2.35 46.54
CA ASP A 337 -10.22 1.02 46.75
C ASP A 337 -11.74 1.04 46.98
N HIS A 338 -12.33 2.21 47.25
CA HIS A 338 -13.78 2.39 47.41
C HIS A 338 -14.48 2.85 46.12
N ALA A 339 -13.75 3.12 45.02
CA ALA A 339 -14.34 3.54 43.76
C ALA A 339 -15.20 2.42 43.18
N THR A 340 -16.49 2.71 42.99
CA THR A 340 -17.48 1.77 42.48
C THR A 340 -18.43 2.50 41.56
N ILE A 341 -18.76 1.89 40.41
CA ILE A 341 -19.79 2.40 39.50
C ILE A 341 -21.09 1.59 39.73
N PRO A 342 -22.23 2.23 40.00
CA PRO A 342 -23.51 1.53 40.15
C PRO A 342 -23.90 0.71 38.90
N PRO A 343 -24.83 -0.27 39.02
CA PRO A 343 -25.42 -0.95 37.88
C PRO A 343 -26.00 0.05 36.87
N ARG A 344 -25.66 -0.09 35.57
CA ARG A 344 -26.08 0.85 34.52
C ARG A 344 -25.75 2.32 34.84
N GLY A 345 -24.80 2.55 35.74
CA GLY A 345 -24.45 3.86 36.28
C GLY A 345 -23.19 4.44 35.65
N TYR A 346 -22.90 5.67 36.06
CA TYR A 346 -21.79 6.49 35.56
C TYR A 346 -20.94 6.97 36.73
N LEU A 347 -19.65 7.18 36.50
CA LEU A 347 -18.71 7.75 37.46
C LEU A 347 -17.91 8.86 36.79
N ILE A 348 -17.94 10.06 37.36
CA ILE A 348 -17.13 11.19 36.92
C ILE A 348 -15.81 11.22 37.69
N VAL A 349 -14.72 11.41 36.95
CA VAL A 349 -13.38 11.70 37.45
C VAL A 349 -12.92 13.03 36.85
N PHE A 350 -12.66 14.04 37.67
CA PHE A 350 -12.09 15.29 37.20
C PHE A 350 -10.61 15.11 36.87
N ALA A 351 -10.22 15.33 35.61
CA ALA A 351 -8.83 15.40 35.18
C ALA A 351 -8.27 16.79 35.51
N SER A 352 -8.16 17.10 36.79
CA SER A 352 -7.83 18.46 37.26
C SER A 352 -6.37 18.64 37.71
N GLY A 353 -5.61 17.54 37.82
CA GLY A 353 -4.28 17.54 38.45
C GLY A 353 -4.27 17.68 39.98
N LYS A 354 -5.44 17.58 40.64
CA LYS A 354 -5.56 17.81 42.10
C LYS A 354 -5.33 16.56 42.95
N ASP A 355 -5.39 15.37 42.34
CA ASP A 355 -5.16 14.06 42.98
C ASP A 355 -5.96 13.83 44.28
N ARG A 356 -7.29 14.01 44.21
CA ARG A 356 -8.21 13.88 45.36
C ARG A 356 -9.01 12.59 45.28
N THR A 357 -8.94 11.78 46.33
CA THR A 357 -9.58 10.45 46.40
C THR A 357 -10.33 10.23 47.73
N THR A 358 -10.87 11.28 48.34
CA THR A 358 -11.54 11.16 49.65
C THR A 358 -12.89 10.44 49.52
N PRO A 359 -13.19 9.41 50.35
CA PRO A 359 -14.46 8.71 50.30
C PRO A 359 -15.68 9.64 50.39
N GLY A 360 -16.62 9.49 49.44
CA GLY A 360 -17.85 10.27 49.38
C GLY A 360 -17.70 11.70 48.84
N GLN A 361 -16.51 12.07 48.34
CA GLN A 361 -16.26 13.32 47.61
C GLN A 361 -15.99 13.02 46.12
N PRO A 362 -16.08 14.02 45.22
CA PRO A 362 -15.68 13.86 43.82
C PRO A 362 -14.23 13.38 43.68
N LEU A 363 -13.97 12.57 42.65
CA LEU A 363 -12.64 12.05 42.35
C LEU A 363 -11.90 13.03 41.43
N HIS A 364 -10.63 13.28 41.73
CA HIS A 364 -9.74 14.08 40.89
C HIS A 364 -8.47 13.30 40.56
N ALA A 365 -8.17 13.16 39.27
CA ALA A 365 -6.92 12.59 38.80
C ALA A 365 -5.72 13.52 39.05
N ASN A 366 -4.51 12.95 38.96
CA ASN A 366 -3.25 13.69 39.09
C ASN A 366 -2.76 14.33 37.77
N PHE A 367 -3.58 14.30 36.71
CA PHE A 367 -3.28 14.88 35.41
C PHE A 367 -4.44 15.76 34.89
N ARG A 368 -4.18 16.48 33.79
CA ARG A 368 -5.13 17.25 32.98
C ARG A 368 -5.03 16.78 31.54
N ILE A 369 -6.07 17.00 30.75
CA ILE A 369 -6.11 16.57 29.34
C ILE A 369 -5.70 17.76 28.47
N ASP A 370 -4.82 17.54 27.48
CA ASP A 370 -4.53 18.58 26.50
C ASP A 370 -5.78 18.92 25.66
N ALA A 371 -6.06 20.21 25.48
CA ALA A 371 -7.18 20.71 24.69
C ALA A 371 -7.07 20.40 23.18
N MET A 372 -5.88 20.01 22.69
CA MET A 372 -5.66 19.48 21.34
C MET A 372 -5.81 17.96 21.27
N GLY A 373 -6.09 17.30 22.40
CA GLY A 373 -6.40 15.87 22.49
C GLY A 373 -5.20 15.01 22.92
N GLU A 374 -5.45 14.07 23.82
CA GLU A 374 -4.49 13.04 24.27
C GLU A 374 -5.20 11.68 24.37
N THR A 375 -4.43 10.58 24.35
CA THR A 375 -5.03 9.23 24.41
C THR A 375 -5.41 8.91 25.85
N LEU A 376 -6.69 8.61 26.11
CA LEU A 376 -7.16 8.18 27.42
C LEU A 376 -7.16 6.65 27.51
N LEU A 377 -6.72 6.13 28.65
CA LEU A 377 -6.56 4.70 28.91
C LEU A 377 -7.19 4.35 30.25
N LEU A 378 -7.90 3.24 30.29
CA LEU A 378 -8.33 2.55 31.50
C LEU A 378 -7.65 1.17 31.51
N THR A 379 -6.90 0.86 32.55
CA THR A 379 -6.23 -0.45 32.69
C THR A 379 -6.60 -1.15 33.99
N ASP A 380 -6.44 -2.48 33.98
CA ASP A 380 -6.69 -3.36 35.13
C ASP A 380 -5.65 -3.10 36.26
N PRO A 381 -5.83 -3.67 37.47
CA PRO A 381 -4.90 -3.47 38.59
C PRO A 381 -3.47 -3.94 38.39
N ASP A 382 -3.18 -4.71 37.33
CA ASP A 382 -1.82 -5.04 36.94
C ASP A 382 -1.06 -3.85 36.33
N GLY A 383 -1.77 -2.77 35.96
CA GLY A 383 -1.21 -1.57 35.36
C GLY A 383 -0.87 -1.68 33.87
N GLU A 384 -1.15 -2.82 33.24
CA GLU A 384 -0.69 -3.16 31.89
C GLU A 384 -1.86 -3.65 31.01
N THR A 385 -2.80 -4.40 31.56
CA THR A 385 -3.93 -4.95 30.81
C THR A 385 -4.93 -3.84 30.47
N LEU A 386 -5.07 -3.55 29.18
CA LEU A 386 -5.99 -2.53 28.68
C LEU A 386 -7.45 -2.97 28.83
N ILE A 387 -8.26 -2.14 29.50
CA ILE A 387 -9.71 -2.32 29.67
C ILE A 387 -10.48 -1.50 28.65
N ASP A 388 -10.12 -0.22 28.48
CA ASP A 388 -10.68 0.64 27.44
C ASP A 388 -9.67 1.72 27.00
N ARG A 389 -9.81 2.20 25.78
CA ARG A 389 -8.98 3.24 25.18
C ARG A 389 -9.81 4.20 24.35
N VAL A 390 -9.51 5.49 24.49
CA VAL A 390 -9.96 6.53 23.57
C VAL A 390 -8.74 7.17 22.93
N THR A 391 -8.67 7.18 21.61
CA THR A 391 -7.57 7.81 20.87
C THR A 391 -7.54 9.32 21.12
N SER A 392 -6.37 9.93 20.94
CA SER A 392 -6.24 11.40 20.98
C SER A 392 -7.22 12.05 19.99
N VAL A 393 -8.07 12.92 20.52
CA VAL A 393 -9.10 13.65 19.79
C VAL A 393 -9.17 15.06 20.40
N PRO A 394 -8.94 16.14 19.62
CA PRO A 394 -9.10 17.53 20.05
C PRO A 394 -10.21 17.88 21.07
N VAL A 395 -11.51 17.86 20.82
CA VAL A 395 -12.57 18.41 21.72
C VAL A 395 -12.49 19.95 21.94
N PRO A 396 -13.31 20.72 21.21
CA PRO A 396 -13.39 22.17 21.39
C PRO A 396 -13.85 22.58 22.79
N ARG A 397 -13.52 23.82 23.16
CA ARG A 397 -13.94 24.42 24.43
C ARG A 397 -15.44 24.29 24.66
N ASN A 398 -15.82 23.87 25.87
CA ASN A 398 -17.19 23.66 26.36
C ASN A 398 -17.96 22.54 25.65
N MET A 399 -17.33 21.76 24.77
CA MET A 399 -17.92 20.56 24.20
C MET A 399 -17.38 19.33 24.92
N SER A 400 -18.16 18.26 24.91
CA SER A 400 -17.68 16.94 25.30
C SER A 400 -17.64 16.01 24.09
N PHE A 401 -16.84 14.96 24.19
CA PHE A 401 -16.78 13.88 23.22
C PHE A 401 -17.08 12.57 23.94
N GLY A 402 -18.07 11.83 23.46
CA GLY A 402 -18.51 10.63 24.15
C GLY A 402 -19.30 9.64 23.29
N ARG A 403 -19.44 8.43 23.81
CA ARG A 403 -20.07 7.29 23.17
C ARG A 403 -21.58 7.47 23.11
N GLN A 404 -22.18 7.40 21.92
CA GLN A 404 -23.63 7.37 21.73
C GLN A 404 -24.01 6.25 20.74
N PRO A 405 -24.60 5.13 21.19
CA PRO A 405 -25.05 4.84 22.56
C PRO A 405 -23.92 4.66 23.60
N ASP A 406 -24.26 4.73 24.90
CA ASP A 406 -23.31 4.50 26.01
C ASP A 406 -22.60 3.15 25.87
N GLY A 407 -21.29 3.14 26.12
CA GLY A 407 -20.46 1.93 25.99
C GLY A 407 -20.36 1.36 24.56
N SER A 408 -20.86 2.08 23.54
CA SER A 408 -20.69 1.70 22.13
C SER A 408 -19.39 2.25 21.55
N SER A 409 -18.97 1.74 20.39
CA SER A 409 -17.82 2.30 19.66
C SER A 409 -18.10 3.64 18.96
N ARG A 410 -19.35 4.10 18.92
CA ARG A 410 -19.73 5.33 18.22
C ARG A 410 -19.52 6.53 19.13
N PHE A 411 -18.58 7.40 18.80
CA PHE A 411 -18.42 8.68 19.48
C PHE A 411 -19.10 9.82 18.74
N ALA A 412 -19.51 10.84 19.48
CA ALA A 412 -20.03 12.08 18.94
C ALA A 412 -19.60 13.26 19.81
N TYR A 413 -19.60 14.46 19.22
CA TYR A 413 -19.52 15.70 19.99
C TYR A 413 -20.88 16.03 20.57
N PHE A 414 -20.89 16.40 21.84
CA PHE A 414 -22.04 17.03 22.45
C PHE A 414 -21.72 18.51 22.70
N PRO A 415 -22.50 19.44 22.12
CA PRO A 415 -22.35 20.87 22.42
C PRO A 415 -22.62 21.14 23.90
N ALA A 416 -22.17 22.30 24.40
CA ALA A 416 -22.24 22.66 25.82
C ALA A 416 -23.61 22.44 26.49
N ASN A 417 -24.71 22.62 25.74
CA ASN A 417 -26.08 22.45 26.22
C ASN A 417 -26.61 21.01 26.14
N ALA A 418 -25.81 20.06 25.65
CA ALA A 418 -26.18 18.67 25.44
C ALA A 418 -25.15 17.68 26.02
N THR A 419 -24.15 18.17 26.76
CA THR A 419 -23.23 17.33 27.55
C THR A 419 -24.02 16.54 28.60
N THR A 420 -23.57 15.33 28.91
CA THR A 420 -24.38 14.34 29.64
C THR A 420 -23.73 13.83 30.93
N ALA A 421 -22.80 14.59 31.51
CA ALA A 421 -22.10 14.22 32.74
C ALA A 421 -23.01 13.63 33.84
N GLY A 422 -22.73 12.39 34.21
CA GLY A 422 -23.46 11.59 35.20
C GLY A 422 -24.74 10.93 34.66
N ALA A 423 -25.00 10.96 33.36
CA ALA A 423 -26.22 10.49 32.73
C ALA A 423 -25.97 9.83 31.36
N SER A 424 -27.01 9.24 30.78
CA SER A 424 -26.90 8.52 29.51
C SER A 424 -26.76 9.44 28.30
N ASN A 425 -25.79 9.12 27.44
CA ASN A 425 -25.57 9.81 26.17
C ASN A 425 -26.64 9.47 25.14
N ASN A 426 -27.42 8.39 25.32
CA ASN A 426 -28.28 7.78 24.28
C ASN A 426 -29.31 8.71 23.64
N HIS A 427 -29.68 9.80 24.32
CA HIS A 427 -30.66 10.78 23.85
C HIS A 427 -30.08 12.20 23.74
N ALA A 428 -28.78 12.37 23.95
CA ALA A 428 -28.09 13.65 23.80
C ALA A 428 -28.16 14.16 22.35
N THR A 429 -28.31 15.46 22.19
CA THR A 429 -28.23 16.07 20.85
C THR A 429 -26.77 16.10 20.42
N THR A 430 -26.46 15.43 19.32
CA THR A 430 -25.10 15.43 18.78
C THR A 430 -24.88 16.62 17.86
N TRP A 431 -23.64 17.10 17.82
CA TRP A 431 -23.20 18.06 16.83
C TRP A 431 -22.19 17.40 15.89
N SER A 432 -22.51 17.42 14.60
CA SER A 432 -21.58 17.01 13.56
C SER A 432 -20.63 18.16 13.29
N MET A 433 -19.37 17.99 13.68
CA MET A 433 -18.29 18.88 13.23
C MET A 433 -18.30 18.98 11.69
N PRO A 434 -18.07 20.17 11.10
CA PRO A 434 -17.60 20.27 9.72
C PRO A 434 -16.37 19.36 9.57
N ARG A 435 -16.32 18.62 8.45
CA ARG A 435 -15.35 17.53 8.22
C ARG A 435 -13.87 17.97 8.26
N ASP A 436 -13.63 19.28 8.28
CA ASP A 436 -12.31 19.91 8.38
C ASP A 436 -11.66 19.82 9.77
N PHE A 437 -12.36 19.32 10.80
CA PHE A 437 -11.89 19.39 12.19
C PHE A 437 -11.41 18.07 12.83
N TYR A 438 -11.52 16.91 12.16
CA TYR A 438 -10.83 15.68 12.60
C TYR A 438 -10.30 14.85 11.44
N PRO A 439 -9.03 14.43 11.48
CA PRO A 439 -8.49 13.42 10.58
C PRO A 439 -8.84 12.04 11.15
N THR A 440 -9.60 11.25 10.41
CA THR A 440 -9.30 9.82 10.37
C THR A 440 -7.86 9.69 9.89
N GLU A 441 -7.02 8.84 10.51
CA GLU A 441 -5.68 8.60 9.94
C GLU A 441 -5.87 8.22 8.46
N PRO A 442 -5.28 8.96 7.51
CA PRO A 442 -5.51 8.68 6.12
C PRO A 442 -4.96 7.27 5.81
N PRO A 443 -5.67 6.47 5.01
CA PRO A 443 -5.28 5.08 4.76
C PRO A 443 -3.86 5.03 4.17
N VAL A 444 -2.99 4.22 4.79
CA VAL A 444 -1.58 4.06 4.42
C VAL A 444 -1.43 2.77 3.60
N GLY A 445 -0.53 2.75 2.62
CA GLY A 445 -0.38 1.65 1.67
C GLY A 445 -0.95 2.00 0.29
N ASN A 446 -1.17 0.99 -0.56
CA ASN A 446 -1.71 1.19 -1.90
C ASN A 446 -3.24 1.12 -1.90
N LEU A 447 -3.91 2.16 -2.42
CA LEU A 447 -5.37 2.26 -2.39
C LEU A 447 -6.06 1.61 -3.58
N GLU A 448 -5.42 1.56 -4.76
CA GLU A 448 -6.02 1.06 -6.00
C GLU A 448 -4.95 0.47 -6.93
N SER A 449 -5.34 -0.36 -7.91
CA SER A 449 -4.37 -1.02 -8.78
C SER A 449 -3.95 -0.16 -9.99
N PHE A 450 -2.71 -0.34 -10.42
CA PHE A 450 -2.18 0.32 -11.62
C PHE A 450 -2.99 -0.06 -12.88
N ASP A 451 -3.34 -1.34 -12.99
CA ASP A 451 -4.09 -1.87 -14.14
C ASP A 451 -5.50 -1.28 -14.26
N ARG A 452 -6.18 -1.01 -13.13
CA ARG A 452 -7.49 -0.37 -13.15
C ARG A 452 -7.42 1.03 -13.75
N LEU A 453 -6.43 1.83 -13.32
CA LEU A 453 -6.23 3.18 -13.84
C LEU A 453 -5.92 3.18 -15.34
N PHE A 454 -5.05 2.28 -15.81
CA PHE A 454 -4.63 2.25 -17.23
C PHE A 454 -5.49 1.35 -18.12
N ASN A 455 -6.64 0.86 -17.64
CA ASN A 455 -7.58 0.09 -18.45
C ASN A 455 -8.43 0.99 -19.36
N ASP A 456 -7.99 1.22 -20.59
CA ASP A 456 -8.66 2.11 -21.56
C ASP A 456 -9.96 1.59 -22.18
N THR A 457 -10.50 0.47 -21.69
CA THR A 457 -11.81 -0.06 -22.15
C THR A 457 -13.01 0.60 -21.45
N HIS A 458 -12.76 1.35 -20.39
CA HIS A 458 -13.78 2.04 -19.61
C HIS A 458 -13.50 3.54 -19.49
N ALA A 459 -14.58 4.32 -19.53
CA ALA A 459 -14.53 5.75 -19.26
C ALA A 459 -14.19 5.99 -17.78
N LYS A 460 -13.36 7.01 -17.53
CA LYS A 460 -12.89 7.38 -16.20
C LYS A 460 -13.12 8.85 -15.94
N SER A 461 -13.31 9.19 -14.67
CA SER A 461 -13.27 10.57 -14.22
C SER A 461 -12.51 10.75 -12.91
N PHE A 462 -11.85 11.90 -12.81
CA PHE A 462 -11.27 12.44 -11.60
C PHE A 462 -12.05 13.67 -11.20
N THR A 463 -12.62 13.69 -10.01
CA THR A 463 -13.16 14.91 -9.38
C THR A 463 -12.25 15.28 -8.21
N VAL A 464 -11.48 16.35 -8.37
CA VAL A 464 -10.72 16.96 -7.27
C VAL A 464 -11.71 17.76 -6.42
N ILE A 465 -11.77 17.50 -5.12
CA ILE A 465 -12.62 18.22 -4.17
C ILE A 465 -11.70 19.06 -3.30
N ILE A 466 -11.79 20.38 -3.44
CA ILE A 466 -10.90 21.33 -2.76
C ILE A 466 -11.73 22.45 -2.13
N SER A 467 -11.39 22.84 -0.90
CA SER A 467 -12.07 23.95 -0.23
C SER A 467 -11.71 25.28 -0.92
N GLN A 468 -12.59 26.28 -0.79
CA GLN A 468 -12.34 27.61 -1.34
C GLN A 468 -11.03 28.21 -0.78
N SER A 469 -10.75 28.00 0.51
CA SER A 469 -9.53 28.51 1.15
C SER A 469 -8.26 27.86 0.62
N GLN A 470 -8.27 26.54 0.37
CA GLN A 470 -7.13 25.82 -0.21
C GLN A 470 -6.89 26.25 -1.68
N TRP A 471 -7.95 26.46 -2.44
CA TRP A 471 -7.86 26.98 -3.81
C TRP A 471 -7.30 28.41 -3.86
N ASP A 472 -7.80 29.30 -3.00
CA ASP A 472 -7.33 30.68 -2.90
C ASP A 472 -5.87 30.76 -2.45
N ALA A 473 -5.45 29.89 -1.52
CA ALA A 473 -4.05 29.77 -1.11
C ALA A 473 -3.15 29.36 -2.29
N LEU A 474 -3.59 28.40 -3.11
CA LEU A 474 -2.84 27.98 -4.30
C LEU A 474 -2.70 29.11 -5.34
N ASP A 475 -3.75 29.91 -5.55
CA ASP A 475 -3.71 31.07 -6.44
C ASP A 475 -2.81 32.20 -5.88
N ALA A 476 -2.86 32.45 -4.57
CA ALA A 476 -2.01 33.42 -3.88
C ALA A 476 -0.52 33.07 -4.01
N GLU A 477 -0.16 31.78 -3.87
CA GLU A 477 1.21 31.31 -4.12
C GLU A 477 1.67 31.60 -5.55
N MET A 478 0.78 31.40 -6.55
CA MET A 478 1.10 31.72 -7.94
C MET A 478 1.28 33.23 -8.17
N LEU A 479 0.48 34.08 -7.51
CA LEU A 479 0.63 35.54 -7.53
C LEU A 479 1.94 36.00 -6.89
N ALA A 480 2.29 35.44 -5.73
CA ALA A 480 3.54 35.74 -5.04
C ALA A 480 4.74 35.36 -5.91
N TYR A 481 4.69 34.17 -6.52
CA TYR A 481 5.73 33.72 -7.45
C TYR A 481 5.87 34.65 -8.66
N HIS A 482 4.75 35.07 -9.25
CA HIS A 482 4.75 35.97 -10.38
C HIS A 482 5.31 37.35 -10.03
N SER A 483 4.96 37.89 -8.86
CA SER A 483 5.53 39.15 -8.37
C SER A 483 7.05 39.05 -8.20
N GLN A 484 7.58 37.89 -7.85
CA GLN A 484 9.01 37.72 -7.61
C GLN A 484 9.81 37.40 -8.88
N PHE A 485 9.27 36.58 -9.77
CA PHE A 485 10.02 36.00 -10.89
C PHE A 485 9.40 36.25 -12.28
N ASN A 486 8.27 36.95 -12.37
CA ASN A 486 7.51 37.18 -13.60
C ASN A 486 7.17 35.86 -14.34
N ASP A 487 6.86 34.81 -13.58
CA ASP A 487 6.46 33.48 -14.06
C ASP A 487 5.30 33.00 -13.16
N TRP A 488 4.43 32.13 -13.67
CA TRP A 488 3.29 31.63 -12.91
C TRP A 488 3.61 30.26 -12.37
N ARG A 489 3.95 30.07 -11.10
CA ARG A 489 4.26 28.74 -10.55
C ARG A 489 3.87 28.58 -9.10
N THR A 490 3.64 27.33 -8.71
CA THR A 490 3.56 26.90 -7.32
C THR A 490 4.46 25.68 -7.10
N SER A 491 5.19 25.68 -5.99
CA SER A 491 5.84 24.48 -5.42
C SER A 491 5.00 23.81 -4.35
N VAL A 492 3.98 24.50 -3.84
CA VAL A 492 3.16 24.05 -2.72
C VAL A 492 2.02 23.20 -3.26
N TYR A 493 1.71 22.12 -2.55
CA TYR A 493 0.49 21.36 -2.77
C TYR A 493 -0.60 21.89 -1.84
N ALA A 494 -1.76 22.20 -2.41
CA ALA A 494 -2.96 22.42 -1.65
C ALA A 494 -3.54 21.06 -1.24
N ARG A 495 -4.11 20.98 -0.04
CA ARG A 495 -4.81 19.78 0.43
C ARG A 495 -6.16 19.67 -0.28
N ALA A 496 -6.46 18.50 -0.84
CA ALA A 496 -7.70 18.20 -1.54
C ALA A 496 -8.04 16.72 -1.44
N ASP A 497 -9.26 16.33 -1.77
CA ASP A 497 -9.63 14.92 -1.98
C ASP A 497 -9.74 14.63 -3.48
N LEU A 498 -9.64 13.36 -3.85
CA LEU A 498 -9.80 12.89 -5.21
C LEU A 498 -10.84 11.78 -5.28
N LEU A 499 -11.97 12.07 -5.90
CA LEU A 499 -12.94 11.05 -6.28
C LEU A 499 -12.60 10.53 -7.68
N TYR A 500 -12.13 9.29 -7.75
CA TYR A 500 -11.98 8.53 -8.99
C TYR A 500 -13.25 7.71 -9.26
N GLU A 501 -13.71 7.70 -10.51
CA GLU A 501 -14.89 6.94 -10.91
C GLU A 501 -14.65 6.25 -12.24
N ASP A 502 -15.03 4.98 -12.34
CA ASP A 502 -15.04 4.19 -13.57
C ASP A 502 -16.21 3.20 -13.58
N ALA A 503 -16.21 2.26 -14.54
CA ALA A 503 -17.25 1.24 -14.66
C ALA A 503 -17.32 0.27 -13.47
N TYR A 504 -16.28 0.19 -12.64
CA TYR A 504 -16.20 -0.69 -11.46
C TYR A 504 -16.62 0.01 -10.16
N GLY A 505 -16.91 1.31 -10.21
CA GLY A 505 -17.41 2.08 -9.07
C GLY A 505 -16.62 3.34 -8.79
N GLN A 506 -16.80 3.86 -7.58
CA GLN A 506 -16.19 5.10 -7.12
C GLN A 506 -15.16 4.81 -6.02
N VAL A 507 -14.07 5.57 -6.03
CA VAL A 507 -13.00 5.49 -5.03
C VAL A 507 -12.72 6.92 -4.58
N LEU A 508 -12.89 7.20 -3.29
CA LEU A 508 -12.48 8.46 -2.69
C LEU A 508 -11.08 8.29 -2.10
N ILE A 509 -10.14 9.09 -2.58
CA ILE A 509 -8.78 9.18 -2.05
C ILE A 509 -8.68 10.53 -1.34
N GLU A 510 -8.78 10.52 -0.03
CA GLU A 510 -8.78 11.72 0.81
C GLU A 510 -7.35 12.27 0.99
N ASP A 511 -7.21 13.56 1.28
CA ASP A 511 -5.94 14.20 1.63
C ASP A 511 -4.80 14.02 0.61
N ILE A 512 -5.09 14.21 -0.67
CA ILE A 512 -4.07 14.30 -1.73
C ILE A 512 -3.45 15.71 -1.78
N GLY A 513 -2.18 15.76 -2.18
CA GLY A 513 -1.55 17.00 -2.62
C GLY A 513 -2.01 17.37 -4.02
N PHE A 514 -2.65 18.52 -4.19
CA PHE A 514 -3.11 19.03 -5.49
C PHE A 514 -2.41 20.33 -5.88
N ARG A 515 -1.89 20.42 -7.11
CA ARG A 515 -1.33 21.68 -7.64
C ARG A 515 -1.31 21.77 -9.15
N SER A 516 -1.06 22.97 -9.67
CA SER A 516 -0.73 23.19 -11.08
C SER A 516 0.69 22.74 -11.44
N ARG A 517 0.87 22.26 -12.67
CA ARG A 517 2.17 21.85 -13.23
C ARG A 517 2.40 22.42 -14.64
N GLY A 518 3.46 21.97 -15.33
CA GLY A 518 3.83 22.44 -16.67
C GLY A 518 4.98 23.44 -16.73
N ASN A 519 5.44 23.77 -17.95
CA ASN A 519 6.49 24.75 -18.20
C ASN A 519 5.93 25.99 -18.93
N THR A 520 5.82 25.93 -20.25
CA THR A 520 5.32 27.00 -21.13
C THR A 520 3.79 27.06 -21.22
N SER A 521 3.13 26.05 -20.65
CA SER A 521 1.68 25.89 -20.64
C SER A 521 1.01 26.46 -19.40
N ARG A 522 1.80 26.94 -18.44
CA ARG A 522 1.31 27.32 -17.13
C ARG A 522 0.82 28.77 -17.13
N VAL A 523 -0.39 28.97 -16.61
CA VAL A 523 -1.03 30.27 -16.40
C VAL A 523 -1.59 30.31 -14.97
N ARG A 524 -1.88 31.50 -14.45
CA ARG A 524 -2.60 31.68 -13.17
C ARG A 524 -3.89 30.87 -13.17
N LEU A 525 -4.24 30.23 -12.06
CA LEU A 525 -5.39 29.33 -11.95
C LEU A 525 -6.73 30.02 -12.19
N GLN A 526 -6.86 31.27 -11.76
CA GLN A 526 -8.06 32.08 -11.97
C GLN A 526 -7.72 33.54 -12.24
N ASN A 527 -8.63 34.26 -12.88
CA ASN A 527 -8.53 35.71 -13.06
C ASN A 527 -9.14 36.44 -11.85
N ASP A 528 -8.93 37.76 -11.75
CA ASP A 528 -9.46 38.57 -10.63
C ASP A 528 -11.00 38.60 -10.56
N ASP A 529 -11.67 38.28 -11.66
CA ASP A 529 -13.13 38.15 -11.74
C ASP A 529 -13.65 36.75 -11.36
N GLY A 530 -12.77 35.85 -10.93
CA GLY A 530 -13.08 34.46 -10.57
C GLY A 530 -13.18 33.50 -11.76
N ARG A 531 -12.96 33.96 -13.01
CA ARG A 531 -12.97 33.06 -14.17
C ARG A 531 -11.75 32.14 -14.14
N LEU A 532 -12.00 30.84 -14.10
CA LEU A 532 -10.99 29.79 -14.10
C LEU A 532 -10.22 29.70 -15.43
N ASN A 533 -8.93 29.37 -15.35
CA ASN A 533 -8.06 29.12 -16.48
C ASN A 533 -7.62 27.65 -16.53
N LEU A 534 -7.34 27.15 -17.73
CA LEU A 534 -6.89 25.77 -17.91
C LEU A 534 -5.46 25.59 -17.42
N SER A 535 -5.22 24.45 -16.76
CA SER A 535 -3.90 24.10 -16.26
C SER A 535 -3.64 22.62 -16.39
N HIS A 536 -2.37 22.25 -16.47
CA HIS A 536 -1.97 20.88 -16.17
C HIS A 536 -1.97 20.71 -14.66
N PHE A 537 -2.36 19.53 -14.18
CA PHE A 537 -2.43 19.25 -12.76
C PHE A 537 -1.44 18.15 -12.36
N LYS A 538 -1.07 18.17 -11.09
CA LYS A 538 -0.35 17.08 -10.45
C LYS A 538 -1.07 16.72 -9.16
N PHE A 539 -1.31 15.43 -8.98
CA PHE A 539 -1.72 14.84 -7.73
C PHE A 539 -0.49 14.20 -7.08
N SER A 540 -0.30 14.39 -5.79
CA SER A 540 0.59 13.59 -4.96
C SER A 540 -0.28 12.85 -3.95
N PHE A 541 -0.05 11.54 -3.86
CA PHE A 541 -0.71 10.68 -2.89
C PHE A 541 0.12 10.56 -1.62
N ASP A 542 1.40 10.99 -1.67
CA ASP A 542 2.38 10.89 -0.59
C ASP A 542 2.75 12.23 0.07
N GLU A 543 2.03 13.30 -0.26
CA GLU A 543 2.25 14.63 0.30
C GLU A 543 1.89 14.65 1.80
N ASP A 544 2.84 15.08 2.63
CA ASP A 544 2.65 15.19 4.07
C ASP A 544 2.41 16.62 4.56
N PHE A 545 2.36 17.59 3.64
CA PHE A 545 2.07 19.00 3.92
C PHE A 545 2.95 19.65 5.00
N ASP A 546 4.15 19.09 5.24
CA ASP A 546 5.01 19.44 6.37
C ASP A 546 4.28 19.39 7.75
N ASP A 547 3.28 18.52 7.88
CA ASP A 547 2.45 18.33 9.08
C ASP A 547 2.67 16.92 9.65
N PRO A 548 3.06 16.79 10.94
CA PRO A 548 3.26 15.48 11.59
C PRO A 548 2.07 14.54 11.45
N MET A 549 0.85 15.08 11.38
CA MET A 549 -0.40 14.33 11.20
C MET A 549 -0.45 13.55 9.89
N PHE A 550 0.14 14.09 8.83
CA PHE A 550 0.18 13.49 7.51
C PHE A 550 1.50 12.79 7.22
N SER A 551 2.42 12.70 8.19
CA SER A 551 3.75 12.07 8.00
C SER A 551 3.69 10.63 7.48
N LYS A 552 2.64 9.88 7.85
CA LYS A 552 2.38 8.51 7.36
C LYS A 552 2.01 8.46 5.87
N LEU A 553 1.48 9.55 5.30
CA LEU A 553 1.17 9.63 3.87
C LEU A 553 2.39 9.41 2.99
N ARG A 554 3.60 9.68 3.48
CA ARG A 554 4.86 9.40 2.76
C ARG A 554 5.01 7.94 2.30
N GLN A 555 4.22 7.02 2.86
CA GLN A 555 4.20 5.59 2.51
C GLN A 555 2.98 5.19 1.66
N ARG A 556 2.07 6.14 1.36
CA ARG A 556 0.84 5.90 0.61
C ARG A 556 1.09 5.95 -0.89
N THR A 557 0.43 5.05 -1.61
CA THR A 557 0.29 5.10 -3.05
C THR A 557 -1.19 4.97 -3.42
N ALA A 558 -1.55 5.48 -4.60
CA ALA A 558 -2.83 5.16 -5.21
C ALA A 558 -2.58 4.77 -6.66
N PHE A 559 -3.26 3.73 -7.15
CA PHE A 559 -2.96 3.12 -8.44
C PHE A 559 -1.51 2.62 -8.54
N GLU A 560 -0.92 2.24 -7.41
CA GLU A 560 0.51 1.90 -7.23
C GLU A 560 1.46 3.04 -7.66
N LEU A 561 0.98 4.28 -7.60
CA LEU A 561 1.75 5.48 -7.88
C LEU A 561 1.81 6.36 -6.64
N SER A 562 2.92 7.06 -6.43
CA SER A 562 3.03 8.13 -5.43
C SER A 562 2.43 9.44 -5.92
N ALA A 563 2.25 9.58 -7.23
CA ALA A 563 1.71 10.77 -7.85
C ALA A 563 1.00 10.45 -9.18
N LEU A 564 0.17 11.38 -9.64
CA LEU A 564 -0.41 11.34 -10.98
C LEU A 564 -0.23 12.66 -11.68
N ASP A 565 0.14 12.59 -12.95
CA ASP A 565 0.47 13.75 -13.78
C ASP A 565 -0.64 13.92 -14.84
N LEU A 566 -1.36 15.04 -14.82
CA LEU A 566 -2.52 15.29 -15.68
C LEU A 566 -2.26 16.43 -16.67
N LYS A 567 -2.39 16.14 -17.97
CA LYS A 567 -2.14 17.09 -19.05
C LYS A 567 -3.44 17.38 -19.82
N PHE A 568 -3.92 18.62 -19.73
CA PHE A 568 -4.97 19.09 -20.65
C PHE A 568 -4.45 19.13 -22.10
N ASN A 569 -5.38 19.01 -23.05
CA ASN A 569 -5.09 19.05 -24.49
C ASN A 569 -4.73 20.46 -24.98
N ARG A 570 -3.55 20.94 -24.59
CA ARG A 570 -3.03 22.27 -24.95
C ARG A 570 -2.84 22.44 -26.44
N ASN A 571 -2.40 21.39 -27.11
CA ASN A 571 -2.09 21.43 -28.53
C ASN A 571 -3.33 21.41 -29.41
N ARG A 572 -4.53 21.35 -28.82
CA ARG A 572 -5.80 21.25 -29.56
C ARG A 572 -5.79 20.08 -30.54
N ASP A 573 -5.21 18.95 -30.13
CA ASP A 573 -5.26 17.72 -30.90
C ASP A 573 -6.69 17.18 -30.87
N ALA A 574 -7.46 17.41 -31.93
CA ALA A 574 -8.84 16.94 -32.03
C ALA A 574 -8.95 15.40 -31.98
N THR A 575 -7.85 14.66 -32.13
CA THR A 575 -7.85 13.21 -31.94
C THR A 575 -7.71 12.79 -30.49
N TYR A 576 -7.17 13.64 -29.61
CA TYR A 576 -6.81 13.38 -28.20
C TYR A 576 -5.82 12.23 -27.94
N VAL A 577 -5.52 11.39 -28.93
CA VAL A 577 -4.80 10.12 -28.74
C VAL A 577 -3.38 10.13 -29.29
N THR A 578 -2.89 11.24 -29.88
CA THR A 578 -1.54 11.28 -30.50
C THR A 578 -0.44 10.91 -29.51
N GLU A 579 -0.41 11.54 -28.34
CA GLU A 579 0.62 11.28 -27.33
C GLU A 579 0.49 9.87 -26.75
N LYS A 580 -0.74 9.41 -26.53
CA LYS A 580 -1.02 8.05 -26.07
C LYS A 580 -0.51 7.01 -27.07
N PHE A 581 -0.87 7.15 -28.34
CA PHE A 581 -0.41 6.27 -29.42
C PHE A 581 1.12 6.23 -29.48
N ALA A 582 1.79 7.37 -29.35
CA ALA A 582 3.24 7.46 -29.37
C ALA A 582 3.89 6.66 -28.23
N LEU A 583 3.43 6.86 -26.98
CA LEU A 583 4.00 6.17 -25.82
C LEU A 583 3.63 4.68 -25.76
N ASP A 584 2.44 4.30 -26.25
CA ASP A 584 2.06 2.90 -26.43
C ASP A 584 2.93 2.22 -27.50
N LEU A 585 3.25 2.90 -28.60
CA LEU A 585 4.13 2.39 -29.65
C LEU A 585 5.57 2.18 -29.15
N PHE A 586 6.10 3.08 -28.32
CA PHE A 586 7.41 2.86 -27.68
C PHE A 586 7.39 1.60 -26.82
N ASN A 587 6.39 1.44 -25.94
CA ASN A 587 6.28 0.28 -25.07
C ASN A 587 6.14 -1.04 -25.86
N ASP A 588 5.28 -1.07 -26.88
CA ASP A 588 5.08 -2.25 -27.73
C ASP A 588 6.31 -2.61 -28.57
N PHE A 589 7.22 -1.66 -28.75
CA PHE A 589 8.50 -1.87 -29.43
C PHE A 589 9.68 -1.96 -28.45
N GLU A 590 9.39 -2.35 -27.20
CA GLU A 590 10.36 -2.66 -26.14
C GLU A 590 11.21 -1.45 -25.71
N VAL A 591 10.70 -0.24 -25.89
CA VAL A 591 11.26 1.01 -25.33
C VAL A 591 10.40 1.42 -24.16
N MET A 592 10.97 1.42 -22.95
CA MET A 592 10.23 1.82 -21.75
C MET A 592 9.71 3.25 -21.91
N ALA A 593 8.39 3.42 -21.78
CA ALA A 593 7.72 4.71 -21.78
C ALA A 593 6.61 4.73 -20.71
N ALA A 594 6.22 5.92 -20.29
CA ALA A 594 5.11 6.10 -19.35
C ALA A 594 3.81 5.52 -19.92
N LYS A 595 3.05 4.77 -19.11
CA LYS A 595 1.67 4.44 -19.43
C LYS A 595 0.80 5.69 -19.37
N THR A 596 -0.20 5.74 -20.25
CA THR A 596 -1.14 6.86 -20.34
C THR A 596 -2.58 6.38 -20.50
N THR A 597 -3.52 7.12 -19.91
CA THR A 597 -4.97 6.93 -20.10
C THR A 597 -5.64 8.29 -20.26
N LEU A 598 -6.81 8.33 -20.89
CA LEU A 598 -7.65 9.53 -20.92
C LEU A 598 -8.63 9.49 -19.74
N ALA A 599 -8.93 10.65 -19.17
CA ALA A 599 -9.91 10.79 -18.09
C ALA A 599 -10.59 12.17 -18.11
N ASN A 600 -11.87 12.19 -17.77
CA ASN A 600 -12.62 13.41 -17.52
C ASN A 600 -12.15 14.05 -16.20
N VAL A 601 -11.77 15.32 -16.22
CA VAL A 601 -11.31 16.03 -15.02
C VAL A 601 -12.34 17.07 -14.59
N TYR A 602 -12.77 16.95 -13.35
CA TYR A 602 -13.58 17.93 -12.63
C TYR A 602 -12.77 18.50 -11.46
N VAL A 603 -13.00 19.76 -11.16
CA VAL A 603 -12.52 20.40 -9.93
C VAL A 603 -13.73 21.01 -9.24
N GLN A 604 -14.04 20.52 -8.05
CA GLN A 604 -15.04 21.06 -7.17
C GLN A 604 -14.35 22.01 -6.18
N ILE A 605 -14.64 23.31 -6.31
CA ILE A 605 -14.09 24.38 -5.49
C ILE A 605 -15.20 24.83 -4.53
N GLY A 606 -15.04 24.54 -3.24
CA GLY A 606 -16.13 24.67 -2.27
C GLY A 606 -17.36 23.86 -2.72
N ASP A 607 -18.48 24.54 -2.93
CA ASP A 607 -19.74 23.91 -3.34
C ASP A 607 -19.93 23.83 -4.86
N THR A 608 -19.01 24.40 -5.66
CA THR A 608 -19.19 24.51 -7.13
C THR A 608 -18.29 23.50 -7.87
N LYS A 609 -18.91 22.58 -8.61
CA LYS A 609 -18.21 21.61 -9.46
C LYS A 609 -18.01 22.13 -10.88
N HIS A 610 -16.76 22.19 -11.32
CA HIS A 610 -16.36 22.66 -12.65
C HIS A 610 -15.80 21.50 -13.49
N TYR A 611 -16.27 21.37 -14.73
CA TYR A 611 -15.74 20.39 -15.67
C TYR A 611 -14.65 21.01 -16.54
N TYR A 612 -13.39 20.66 -16.27
CA TYR A 612 -12.23 21.20 -16.97
C TYR A 612 -12.08 20.58 -18.37
N GLY A 613 -12.38 19.30 -18.50
CA GLY A 613 -12.44 18.59 -19.77
C GLY A 613 -11.71 17.25 -19.76
N LEU A 614 -11.37 16.77 -20.94
CA LEU A 614 -10.66 15.51 -21.14
C LEU A 614 -9.14 15.74 -21.05
N TYR A 615 -8.50 15.00 -20.16
CA TYR A 615 -7.06 15.09 -19.89
C TYR A 615 -6.39 13.75 -20.18
N THR A 616 -5.11 13.80 -20.51
CA THR A 616 -4.23 12.62 -20.49
C THR A 616 -3.59 12.51 -19.11
N ALA A 617 -3.80 11.39 -18.43
CA ALA A 617 -3.15 11.01 -17.19
C ALA A 617 -1.91 10.17 -17.50
N PHE A 618 -0.78 10.47 -16.84
CA PHE A 618 0.51 9.85 -17.06
C PHE A 618 0.99 9.14 -15.80
N GLU A 619 1.52 7.94 -15.97
CA GLU A 619 2.48 7.35 -15.04
C GLU A 619 3.69 8.29 -14.89
N PRO A 620 4.00 8.81 -13.69
CA PRO A 620 5.19 9.62 -13.48
C PRO A 620 6.46 8.79 -13.71
N ILE A 621 7.43 9.36 -14.45
CA ILE A 621 8.76 8.75 -14.60
C ILE A 621 9.62 9.16 -13.39
N ASP A 622 9.57 8.33 -12.35
CA ASP A 622 10.27 8.51 -11.07
C ASP A 622 10.83 7.17 -10.52
N ALA A 623 11.06 7.08 -9.21
CA ALA A 623 11.59 5.86 -8.59
C ALA A 623 10.65 4.65 -8.74
N LEU A 624 9.32 4.84 -8.67
CA LEU A 624 8.35 3.75 -8.82
C LEU A 624 8.27 3.27 -10.27
N PHE A 625 8.43 4.18 -11.23
CA PHE A 625 8.55 3.80 -12.65
C PHE A 625 9.72 2.86 -12.91
N ILE A 626 10.88 3.15 -12.30
CA ILE A 626 12.08 2.31 -12.37
C ILE A 626 11.85 0.99 -11.64
N ALA A 627 11.31 1.03 -10.41
CA ALA A 627 11.04 -0.16 -9.62
C ALA A 627 10.10 -1.15 -10.31
N ARG A 628 9.11 -0.66 -11.06
CA ARG A 628 8.18 -1.50 -11.83
C ARG A 628 8.85 -2.23 -13.01
N ARG A 629 10.00 -1.75 -13.49
CA ARG A 629 10.65 -2.25 -14.72
C ARG A 629 12.00 -2.92 -14.48
N PHE A 630 12.56 -2.80 -13.28
CA PHE A 630 13.89 -3.29 -12.95
C PHE A 630 13.93 -4.01 -11.60
N GLU A 631 14.82 -5.01 -11.52
CA GLU A 631 15.17 -5.72 -10.27
C GLU A 631 15.84 -4.78 -9.25
N ALA A 632 15.76 -5.13 -7.97
CA ALA A 632 16.11 -4.28 -6.82
C ALA A 632 17.49 -3.58 -6.95
N GLU A 633 18.51 -4.28 -7.43
CA GLU A 633 19.87 -3.72 -7.56
C GLU A 633 19.91 -2.56 -8.55
N ALA A 634 19.14 -2.63 -9.64
CA ALA A 634 19.07 -1.57 -10.65
C ALA A 634 18.26 -0.36 -10.14
N GLN A 635 17.32 -0.52 -9.21
CA GLN A 635 16.43 0.57 -8.77
C GLN A 635 17.15 1.77 -8.12
N THR A 636 18.39 1.59 -7.70
CA THR A 636 19.22 2.63 -7.06
C THR A 636 19.90 3.60 -8.04
N GLY A 637 19.62 3.48 -9.34
CA GLY A 637 20.25 4.30 -10.39
C GLY A 637 19.85 5.78 -10.41
N HIS A 638 20.68 6.60 -11.06
CA HIS A 638 20.41 8.03 -11.25
C HIS A 638 19.48 8.27 -12.44
N LEU A 639 18.34 8.90 -12.19
CA LEU A 639 17.34 9.28 -13.19
C LEU A 639 17.32 10.80 -13.36
N TYR A 640 17.69 11.29 -14.53
CA TYR A 640 17.65 12.71 -14.87
C TYR A 640 16.48 12.99 -15.80
N LYS A 641 15.64 13.96 -15.46
CA LYS A 641 14.71 14.55 -16.42
C LYS A 641 15.47 15.60 -17.23
N SER A 642 15.57 15.37 -18.53
CA SER A 642 16.38 16.18 -19.45
C SER A 642 15.47 17.16 -20.19
N LEU A 643 15.70 18.46 -19.97
CA LEU A 643 14.84 19.54 -20.44
C LEU A 643 15.63 20.70 -21.06
N TRP A 644 14.97 21.47 -21.91
CA TRP A 644 15.41 22.83 -22.23
C TRP A 644 14.97 23.81 -21.13
N GLN A 645 15.93 24.26 -20.31
CA GLN A 645 15.68 25.19 -19.19
C GLN A 645 16.71 26.34 -19.16
N GLN A 646 17.00 26.88 -17.97
CA GLN A 646 17.76 28.13 -17.79
C GLN A 646 19.21 28.03 -18.26
N PHE A 647 19.78 26.83 -18.23
CA PHE A 647 21.18 26.56 -18.56
C PHE A 647 21.34 25.88 -19.92
N GLY A 648 20.32 26.01 -20.78
CA GLY A 648 20.31 25.47 -22.12
C GLY A 648 19.57 24.13 -22.26
N PRO A 649 19.68 23.52 -23.45
CA PRO A 649 19.14 22.19 -23.74
C PRO A 649 19.96 21.11 -23.02
N ALA A 650 19.30 20.03 -22.65
CA ALA A 650 19.97 18.80 -22.23
C ALA A 650 20.46 18.02 -23.47
N SER A 651 21.34 18.61 -24.28
CA SER A 651 21.77 18.05 -25.57
C SER A 651 22.87 16.99 -25.48
N LEU A 652 23.40 16.71 -24.29
CA LEU A 652 24.65 15.95 -24.04
C LEU A 652 25.93 16.60 -24.60
N GLN A 653 25.90 17.91 -24.87
CA GLN A 653 27.11 18.69 -25.13
C GLN A 653 27.91 18.99 -23.85
N PRO A 654 29.21 19.36 -23.97
CA PRO A 654 30.00 19.81 -22.83
C PRO A 654 29.31 20.89 -22.00
N ILE A 655 29.23 20.65 -20.69
CA ILE A 655 28.58 21.56 -19.75
C ILE A 655 29.57 22.63 -19.31
N THR A 656 29.30 23.88 -19.68
CA THR A 656 30.13 25.05 -19.30
C THR A 656 29.68 25.68 -17.97
N ASP A 657 28.44 25.43 -17.55
CA ASP A 657 27.87 25.90 -16.29
C ASP A 657 27.31 24.71 -15.50
N MET A 658 27.97 24.37 -14.39
CA MET A 658 27.59 23.22 -13.56
C MET A 658 26.19 23.32 -12.96
N ARG A 659 25.58 24.52 -12.92
CA ARG A 659 24.16 24.70 -12.54
C ARG A 659 23.18 24.10 -13.55
N ALA A 660 23.67 23.63 -14.71
CA ALA A 660 22.87 22.85 -15.64
C ALA A 660 22.45 21.48 -15.07
N ILE A 661 23.10 21.00 -14.02
CA ILE A 661 22.78 19.73 -13.35
C ILE A 661 22.36 20.02 -11.90
N GLY A 662 21.25 19.42 -11.46
CA GLY A 662 20.87 19.47 -10.06
C GLY A 662 19.44 19.03 -9.83
N ILE A 663 18.83 19.52 -8.76
CA ILE A 663 17.44 19.24 -8.41
C ILE A 663 16.65 20.52 -8.58
N LYS A 664 15.60 20.50 -9.40
CA LYS A 664 14.75 21.67 -9.58
C LYS A 664 14.19 22.14 -8.24
N ASP A 665 14.38 23.42 -7.94
CA ASP A 665 13.77 24.10 -6.79
C ASP A 665 12.99 25.31 -7.29
N THR A 666 11.67 25.23 -7.20
CA THR A 666 10.82 26.30 -7.69
C THR A 666 10.95 27.53 -6.80
N ARG A 667 11.15 27.39 -5.48
CA ARG A 667 11.17 28.49 -4.49
C ARG A 667 12.24 29.53 -4.78
N VAL A 668 13.35 29.11 -5.36
CA VAL A 668 14.47 29.98 -5.75
C VAL A 668 14.61 30.13 -7.27
N HIS A 669 13.56 29.74 -8.01
CA HIS A 669 13.51 29.79 -9.47
C HIS A 669 14.71 29.06 -10.13
N TYR A 670 15.11 27.91 -9.57
CA TYR A 670 16.20 27.09 -10.10
C TYR A 670 15.68 25.91 -10.92
N ARG A 671 16.05 25.86 -12.20
CA ARG A 671 15.59 24.89 -13.21
C ARG A 671 16.79 24.39 -14.04
N PRO A 672 17.44 23.30 -13.60
CA PRO A 672 18.55 22.70 -14.34
C PRO A 672 18.06 22.09 -15.67
N ALA A 673 18.99 21.93 -16.62
CA ALA A 673 18.74 21.18 -17.85
C ALA A 673 18.62 19.67 -17.55
N TYR A 674 19.44 19.16 -16.64
CA TYR A 674 19.40 17.79 -16.12
C TYR A 674 18.88 17.82 -14.67
N ASP A 675 17.58 17.58 -14.52
CA ASP A 675 16.86 17.63 -13.24
C ASP A 675 16.78 16.23 -12.61
N LEU A 676 17.64 15.97 -11.62
CA LEU A 676 17.78 14.69 -10.92
C LEU A 676 16.49 14.33 -10.16
N LYS A 677 15.93 13.16 -10.47
CA LYS A 677 14.65 12.67 -9.95
C LYS A 677 14.78 11.61 -8.87
N THR A 678 15.80 10.76 -8.92
CA THR A 678 16.15 9.77 -7.90
C THR A 678 17.41 10.19 -7.16
N ASN A 679 17.69 9.60 -5.99
CA ASN A 679 18.92 9.87 -5.23
C ASN A 679 19.18 11.35 -4.94
N ARG A 680 18.12 12.12 -4.63
CA ARG A 680 18.18 13.59 -4.48
C ARG A 680 19.03 14.10 -3.31
N SER A 681 19.51 13.20 -2.45
CA SER A 681 20.49 13.52 -1.40
C SER A 681 21.93 13.54 -1.92
N LEU A 682 22.21 12.90 -3.06
CA LEU A 682 23.54 12.82 -3.66
C LEU A 682 23.79 14.03 -4.57
N ARG A 683 24.99 14.62 -4.43
CA ARG A 683 25.49 15.71 -5.30
C ARG A 683 26.48 15.22 -6.36
N ASP A 684 26.63 13.90 -6.49
CA ASP A 684 27.57 13.30 -7.43
C ASP A 684 26.92 13.15 -8.81
N HIS A 685 27.54 13.77 -9.81
CA HIS A 685 27.12 13.74 -11.22
C HIS A 685 28.24 13.20 -12.12
N THR A 686 29.24 12.53 -11.53
CA THR A 686 30.47 12.07 -12.21
C THR A 686 30.16 11.20 -13.42
N GLU A 687 29.20 10.28 -13.31
CA GLU A 687 28.83 9.38 -14.41
C GLU A 687 28.25 10.14 -15.61
N LEU A 688 27.40 11.15 -15.37
CA LEU A 688 26.81 11.97 -16.44
C LEU A 688 27.88 12.82 -17.12
N LEU A 689 28.78 13.42 -16.32
CA LEU A 689 29.91 14.19 -16.84
C LEU A 689 30.87 13.30 -17.65
N ALA A 690 31.11 12.06 -17.21
CA ALA A 690 31.94 11.10 -17.94
C ALA A 690 31.30 10.70 -19.28
N LEU A 691 29.97 10.49 -19.31
CA LEU A 691 29.24 10.26 -20.56
C LEU A 691 29.41 11.44 -21.52
N ILE A 692 29.15 12.66 -21.06
CA ILE A 692 29.25 13.88 -21.89
C ILE A 692 30.68 14.06 -22.41
N HIS A 693 31.69 13.89 -21.56
CA HIS A 693 33.09 13.98 -21.95
C HIS A 693 33.47 12.90 -22.98
N ALA A 694 33.01 11.66 -22.79
CA ALA A 694 33.27 10.58 -23.74
C ALA A 694 32.62 10.85 -25.10
N LEU A 695 31.37 11.33 -25.11
CA LEU A 695 30.68 11.71 -26.34
C LEU A 695 31.33 12.90 -27.05
N ASP A 696 31.96 13.82 -26.32
CA ASP A 696 32.69 14.95 -26.90
C ASP A 696 34.04 14.53 -27.50
N SER A 697 34.79 13.68 -26.78
CA SER A 697 36.21 13.41 -27.09
C SER A 697 36.49 12.14 -27.89
N LEU A 698 35.62 11.12 -27.83
CA LEU A 698 35.86 9.84 -28.49
C LEU A 698 35.30 9.83 -29.92
N GLU A 699 36.01 9.12 -30.80
CA GLU A 699 35.64 8.88 -32.19
C GLU A 699 35.99 7.44 -32.61
N GLY A 700 35.44 7.00 -33.75
CA GLY A 700 35.78 5.71 -34.37
C GLY A 700 35.60 4.50 -33.45
N SER A 701 36.59 3.58 -33.45
CA SER A 701 36.52 2.33 -32.67
C SER A 701 36.52 2.54 -31.16
N ALA A 702 37.14 3.62 -30.66
CA ALA A 702 37.13 3.95 -29.25
C ALA A 702 35.73 4.36 -28.79
N LEU A 703 35.04 5.19 -29.58
CA LEU A 703 33.64 5.55 -29.34
C LEU A 703 32.73 4.32 -29.41
N GLU A 704 32.88 3.48 -30.44
CA GLU A 704 32.08 2.26 -30.57
C GLU A 704 32.22 1.37 -29.32
N THR A 705 33.45 1.16 -28.85
CA THR A 705 33.71 0.38 -27.63
C THR A 705 33.05 1.00 -26.41
N TYR A 706 33.14 2.32 -26.27
CA TYR A 706 32.53 3.05 -25.16
C TYR A 706 31.00 2.91 -25.17
N VAL A 707 30.37 3.13 -26.32
CA VAL A 707 28.91 3.04 -26.50
C VAL A 707 28.41 1.63 -26.20
N ARG A 708 29.10 0.57 -26.67
CA ARG A 708 28.73 -0.82 -26.35
C ARG A 708 28.77 -1.12 -24.85
N THR A 709 29.69 -0.47 -24.14
CA THR A 709 29.95 -0.72 -22.72
C THR A 709 29.01 0.08 -21.82
N HIS A 710 28.68 1.32 -22.20
CA HIS A 710 28.02 2.29 -21.31
C HIS A 710 26.64 2.74 -21.78
N ILE A 711 26.14 2.29 -22.93
CA ILE A 711 24.81 2.62 -23.43
C ILE A 711 24.01 1.34 -23.64
N GLU A 712 22.73 1.34 -23.29
CA GLU A 712 21.78 0.32 -23.74
C GLU A 712 21.43 0.55 -25.21
N VAL A 713 22.36 0.18 -26.09
CA VAL A 713 22.29 0.44 -27.55
C VAL A 713 20.99 -0.07 -28.15
N ASP A 714 20.56 -1.28 -27.77
CA ASP A 714 19.35 -1.88 -28.31
C ASP A 714 18.11 -1.00 -28.12
N ALA A 715 17.86 -0.61 -26.87
CA ALA A 715 16.75 0.27 -26.50
C ALA A 715 16.87 1.65 -27.16
N LEU A 716 18.08 2.19 -27.27
CA LEU A 716 18.32 3.49 -27.90
C LEU A 716 18.01 3.46 -29.42
N LEU A 717 18.44 2.42 -30.14
CA LEU A 717 18.17 2.31 -31.57
C LEU A 717 16.68 2.07 -31.85
N ARG A 718 15.98 1.29 -31.01
CA ARG A 718 14.51 1.16 -31.07
C ARG A 718 13.81 2.49 -30.82
N LEU A 719 14.27 3.26 -29.83
CA LEU A 719 13.75 4.60 -29.53
C LEU A 719 13.91 5.51 -30.76
N TYR A 720 15.07 5.49 -31.41
CA TYR A 720 15.31 6.28 -32.61
C TYR A 720 14.42 5.84 -33.77
N ALA A 721 14.22 4.53 -33.97
CA ALA A 721 13.39 4.01 -35.05
C ALA A 721 11.92 4.44 -34.89
N VAL A 722 11.36 4.27 -33.68
CA VAL A 722 10.00 4.74 -33.35
C VAL A 722 9.90 6.26 -33.51
N GLY A 723 10.87 6.99 -32.97
CA GLY A 723 10.89 8.44 -33.06
C GLY A 723 10.94 8.95 -34.51
N VAL A 724 11.64 8.27 -35.43
CA VAL A 724 11.70 8.68 -36.85
C VAL A 724 10.31 8.64 -37.45
N LEU A 725 9.54 7.59 -37.18
CA LEU A 725 8.18 7.42 -37.68
C LEU A 725 7.20 8.40 -37.03
N LEU A 726 7.28 8.57 -35.70
CA LEU A 726 6.44 9.52 -34.97
C LEU A 726 6.73 10.97 -35.37
N GLY A 727 7.97 11.29 -35.74
CA GLY A 727 8.31 12.60 -36.26
C GLY A 727 8.23 13.72 -35.22
N ASN A 728 8.46 13.43 -33.94
CA ASN A 728 8.49 14.46 -32.91
C ASN A 728 9.75 15.32 -33.07
N VAL A 729 9.53 16.62 -33.15
CA VAL A 729 10.54 17.66 -33.38
C VAL A 729 11.09 18.25 -32.09
N ASP A 730 10.43 18.03 -30.96
CA ASP A 730 10.87 18.52 -29.64
C ASP A 730 11.62 17.44 -28.84
N ASP A 731 11.96 16.31 -29.48
CA ASP A 731 12.70 15.22 -28.85
C ASP A 731 14.22 15.45 -28.86
N TYR A 732 14.96 14.50 -28.24
CA TYR A 732 16.41 14.60 -28.12
C TYR A 732 17.10 14.75 -29.48
N ARG A 733 16.64 14.00 -30.48
CA ARG A 733 17.29 13.92 -31.79
C ARG A 733 17.11 15.19 -32.60
N ALA A 734 16.21 16.09 -32.20
CA ALA A 734 15.97 17.37 -32.86
C ALA A 734 16.29 18.57 -31.96
N MET A 735 15.56 18.80 -30.86
CA MET A 735 15.78 19.98 -30.01
C MET A 735 16.62 19.69 -28.76
N GLY A 736 17.13 18.46 -28.60
CA GLY A 736 17.91 18.07 -27.43
C GLY A 736 17.09 18.07 -26.14
N ASN A 737 15.80 17.73 -26.24
CA ASN A 737 14.81 17.89 -25.17
C ASN A 737 13.89 16.65 -25.04
N ASN A 738 13.00 16.64 -24.04
CA ASN A 738 11.89 15.69 -23.87
C ASN A 738 12.30 14.22 -23.76
N TYR A 739 13.31 13.97 -22.91
CA TYR A 739 13.69 12.61 -22.53
C TYR A 739 14.09 12.55 -21.06
N TYR A 740 14.15 11.34 -20.54
CA TYR A 740 14.82 11.02 -19.30
C TYR A 740 16.06 10.20 -19.60
N LEU A 741 17.09 10.37 -18.78
CA LEU A 741 18.32 9.62 -18.86
C LEU A 741 18.52 8.88 -17.54
N TYR A 742 18.53 7.55 -17.61
CA TYR A 742 18.67 6.68 -16.46
C TYR A 742 19.98 5.90 -16.53
N HIS A 743 20.79 5.97 -15.47
CA HIS A 743 21.99 5.15 -15.33
C HIS A 743 21.66 3.90 -14.51
N ASN A 744 21.79 2.73 -15.12
CA ASN A 744 21.56 1.46 -14.45
C ASN A 744 22.85 1.01 -13.74
N PRO A 745 22.89 0.99 -12.39
CA PRO A 745 24.11 0.67 -11.64
C PRO A 745 24.50 -0.81 -11.74
N ARG A 746 23.57 -1.69 -12.11
CA ARG A 746 23.85 -3.13 -12.30
C ARG A 746 24.61 -3.38 -13.60
N THR A 747 24.21 -2.71 -14.69
CA THR A 747 24.83 -2.90 -16.01
C THR A 747 25.93 -1.87 -16.30
N GLY A 748 25.96 -0.76 -15.55
CA GLY A 748 26.84 0.38 -15.81
C GLY A 748 26.46 1.15 -17.08
N LYS A 749 25.21 1.01 -17.54
CA LYS A 749 24.74 1.55 -18.81
C LYS A 749 23.67 2.61 -18.66
N TRP A 750 23.72 3.57 -19.56
CA TRP A 750 22.72 4.62 -19.74
C TRP A 750 21.60 4.17 -20.67
N GLN A 751 20.38 4.51 -20.28
CA GLN A 751 19.18 4.29 -21.07
C GLN A 751 18.37 5.57 -21.19
N MET A 752 17.89 5.84 -22.40
CA MET A 752 17.04 6.97 -22.71
C MET A 752 15.57 6.54 -22.68
N ILE A 753 14.72 7.36 -22.06
CA ILE A 753 13.28 7.12 -21.91
C ILE A 753 12.54 8.32 -22.53
N PRO A 754 11.64 8.12 -23.51
CA PRO A 754 10.90 9.19 -24.16
C PRO A 754 9.82 9.79 -23.23
N PHE A 755 9.56 11.09 -23.39
CA PHE A 755 8.51 11.83 -22.67
C PHE A 755 8.01 12.98 -23.57
N ASP A 756 6.82 13.53 -23.33
CA ASP A 756 6.26 14.68 -24.08
C ASP A 756 6.21 14.47 -25.61
N TYR A 757 5.36 13.53 -26.05
CA TYR A 757 5.22 13.12 -27.46
C TYR A 757 3.92 13.58 -28.13
N ASP A 758 3.33 14.65 -27.61
CA ASP A 758 2.15 15.33 -28.14
C ASP A 758 2.38 16.05 -29.48
N HIS A 759 3.64 16.28 -29.88
CA HIS A 759 4.02 16.81 -31.20
C HIS A 759 4.32 15.74 -32.25
N GLY A 760 3.97 14.48 -31.97
CA GLY A 760 4.07 13.39 -32.92
C GLY A 760 3.01 13.46 -34.03
N LEU A 761 3.20 12.62 -35.06
CA LEU A 761 2.27 12.40 -36.17
C LEU A 761 1.90 13.68 -36.95
N GLY A 762 2.70 14.75 -36.85
CA GLY A 762 2.42 16.05 -37.45
C GLY A 762 1.44 16.94 -36.66
N GLN A 763 1.29 16.75 -35.34
CA GLN A 763 0.43 17.57 -34.45
C GLN A 763 1.09 18.85 -33.89
N GLY A 764 0.76 20.03 -34.42
CA GLY A 764 1.39 21.30 -34.05
C GLY A 764 0.97 21.86 -32.69
N TRP A 765 1.57 22.99 -32.35
CA TRP A 765 1.41 23.67 -31.05
C TRP A 765 0.00 24.19 -30.77
N GLN A 766 -0.83 24.42 -31.80
CA GLN A 766 -2.16 25.02 -31.68
C GLN A 766 -3.22 24.36 -32.58
N GLY A 767 -3.09 23.06 -32.84
CA GLY A 767 -4.03 22.30 -33.69
C GLY A 767 -3.67 22.32 -35.17
N GLU A 768 -2.89 23.31 -35.59
CA GLU A 768 -2.23 23.33 -36.90
C GLU A 768 -1.29 22.13 -37.03
N PRO A 769 -0.98 21.64 -38.25
CA PRO A 769 0.07 20.66 -38.41
C PRO A 769 1.38 21.17 -37.80
N VAL A 770 2.15 20.30 -37.12
CA VAL A 770 3.56 20.62 -36.82
C VAL A 770 4.17 20.94 -38.18
N PHE A 771 4.53 22.21 -38.38
CA PHE A 771 5.50 22.58 -39.41
C PHE A 771 5.20 22.00 -40.81
N GLY A 772 3.96 22.14 -41.31
CA GLY A 772 3.53 21.76 -42.67
C GLY A 772 4.49 20.88 -43.50
N ASN A 773 4.73 19.63 -43.08
CA ASN A 773 5.49 18.58 -43.75
C ASN A 773 7.05 18.53 -43.71
N HIS A 774 7.73 19.16 -42.74
CA HIS A 774 9.21 19.12 -42.65
C HIS A 774 9.82 17.82 -42.08
N THR A 775 9.03 16.91 -41.50
CA THR A 775 9.50 15.62 -40.96
C THR A 775 9.41 14.48 -41.97
N ILE A 776 8.63 14.67 -43.04
CA ILE A 776 8.56 13.78 -44.20
C ILE A 776 9.59 14.30 -45.20
N GLY A 777 10.47 13.44 -45.69
CA GLY A 777 11.64 13.81 -46.49
C GLY A 777 12.87 14.14 -45.65
N ALA A 778 12.75 14.17 -44.31
CA ALA A 778 13.90 14.28 -43.42
C ALA A 778 14.72 12.98 -43.44
N ASP A 779 16.04 13.12 -43.54
CA ASP A 779 16.97 11.98 -43.55
C ASP A 779 16.87 11.20 -42.22
N ILE A 780 16.53 9.92 -42.32
CA ILE A 780 16.37 9.02 -41.17
C ILE A 780 17.67 8.75 -40.41
N LEU A 781 18.84 8.99 -41.03
CA LEU A 781 20.15 8.86 -40.37
C LEU A 781 20.65 10.16 -39.75
N SER A 782 20.09 11.32 -40.15
CA SER A 782 20.54 12.64 -39.68
C SER A 782 19.37 13.52 -39.23
N TRP A 783 18.45 12.92 -38.47
CA TRP A 783 17.20 13.55 -37.99
C TRP A 783 17.40 14.96 -37.39
N GLY A 784 18.49 15.18 -36.65
CA GLY A 784 18.78 16.46 -35.99
C GLY A 784 18.98 17.66 -36.89
N ARG A 785 19.23 17.45 -38.19
CA ARG A 785 19.30 18.54 -39.17
C ARG A 785 17.96 19.23 -39.39
N ILE A 786 16.85 18.60 -39.00
CA ILE A 786 15.53 19.25 -39.04
C ILE A 786 15.51 20.55 -38.21
N THR A 787 16.36 20.62 -37.18
CA THR A 787 16.47 21.76 -36.26
C THR A 787 17.15 22.98 -36.88
N GLU A 788 18.04 22.79 -37.88
CA GLU A 788 18.68 23.91 -38.61
C GLU A 788 17.60 24.81 -39.24
N HIS A 789 16.58 24.18 -39.82
CA HIS A 789 15.45 24.87 -40.43
C HIS A 789 14.62 25.66 -39.41
N PHE A 790 14.41 25.12 -38.20
CA PHE A 790 13.54 25.73 -37.19
C PHE A 790 14.21 26.78 -36.32
N LEU A 791 15.48 26.56 -35.97
CA LEU A 791 16.23 27.45 -35.08
C LEU A 791 17.07 28.47 -35.86
N GLY A 792 17.18 28.34 -37.18
CA GLY A 792 18.09 29.17 -38.00
C GLY A 792 19.55 29.02 -37.58
N ARG A 793 19.88 27.88 -36.96
CA ARG A 793 21.20 27.58 -36.41
C ARG A 793 21.77 26.39 -37.14
N ASP A 794 22.74 26.64 -38.01
CA ASP A 794 23.48 25.59 -38.69
C ASP A 794 24.19 24.67 -37.67
N HIS A 795 24.09 23.36 -37.89
CA HIS A 795 24.77 22.31 -37.12
C HIS A 795 24.47 22.32 -35.62
N TYR A 796 23.19 22.35 -35.24
CA TYR A 796 22.81 22.08 -33.85
C TYR A 796 23.17 20.63 -33.50
N PRO A 797 24.07 20.37 -32.53
CA PRO A 797 24.63 19.03 -32.36
C PRO A 797 23.84 18.18 -31.38
N HIS A 798 23.77 16.89 -31.68
CA HIS A 798 23.17 15.83 -30.88
C HIS A 798 24.22 14.73 -30.70
N PRO A 799 25.23 14.92 -29.83
CA PRO A 799 26.46 14.12 -29.82
C PRO A 799 26.23 12.60 -29.80
N LEU A 800 25.19 12.12 -29.10
CA LEU A 800 24.85 10.71 -29.09
C LEU A 800 24.17 10.26 -30.39
N ALA A 801 23.19 11.01 -30.90
CA ALA A 801 22.45 10.65 -32.11
C ALA A 801 23.33 10.74 -33.36
N ASP A 802 24.08 11.82 -33.51
CA ASP A 802 24.92 12.11 -34.67
C ASP A 802 26.04 11.07 -34.83
N LYS A 803 26.61 10.60 -33.71
CA LYS A 803 27.74 9.67 -33.75
C LYS A 803 27.32 8.20 -33.75
N ILE A 804 26.21 7.82 -33.09
CA ILE A 804 25.87 6.39 -32.98
C ILE A 804 25.46 5.79 -34.33
N LEU A 805 24.70 6.52 -35.16
CA LEU A 805 24.30 6.07 -36.50
C LEU A 805 25.43 6.22 -37.54
N ALA A 806 26.55 6.86 -37.17
CA ALA A 806 27.78 6.85 -37.96
C ALA A 806 28.49 5.48 -37.92
N ILE A 807 28.26 4.69 -36.85
CA ILE A 807 28.86 3.36 -36.65
C ILE A 807 28.10 2.33 -37.50
N PRO A 808 28.74 1.63 -38.47
CA PRO A 808 28.06 0.76 -39.43
C PRO A 808 27.18 -0.32 -38.79
N ALA A 809 27.66 -1.01 -37.75
CA ALA A 809 26.90 -2.07 -37.09
C ALA A 809 25.60 -1.57 -36.45
N PHE A 810 25.63 -0.40 -35.83
CA PHE A 810 24.45 0.21 -35.20
C PHE A 810 23.50 0.81 -36.24
N ARG A 811 24.05 1.35 -37.33
CA ARG A 811 23.24 1.79 -38.48
C ARG A 811 22.42 0.63 -39.04
N GLU A 812 23.05 -0.51 -39.32
CA GLU A 812 22.33 -1.67 -39.85
C GLU A 812 21.25 -2.15 -38.88
N GLN A 813 21.55 -2.26 -37.59
CA GLN A 813 20.56 -2.64 -36.59
C GLN A 813 19.40 -1.63 -36.50
N PHE A 814 19.68 -0.33 -36.60
CA PHE A 814 18.65 0.70 -36.67
C PHE A 814 17.75 0.54 -37.91
N LEU A 815 18.33 0.29 -39.08
CA LEU A 815 17.56 0.08 -40.30
C LEU A 815 16.67 -1.17 -40.21
N ASP A 816 17.14 -2.25 -39.57
CA ASP A 816 16.32 -3.43 -39.28
C ASP A 816 15.10 -3.08 -38.42
N TYR A 817 15.27 -2.24 -37.39
CA TYR A 817 14.17 -1.79 -36.56
C TYR A 817 13.18 -0.89 -37.29
N VAL A 818 13.65 -0.01 -38.16
CA VAL A 818 12.78 0.81 -39.01
C VAL A 818 11.97 -0.06 -39.97
N GLU A 819 12.60 -1.05 -40.60
CA GLU A 819 11.93 -2.01 -41.49
C GLU A 819 10.88 -2.85 -40.72
N ALA A 820 11.22 -3.31 -39.51
CA ALA A 820 10.30 -4.02 -38.64
C ALA A 820 9.05 -3.17 -38.34
N LEU A 821 9.19 -1.90 -37.94
CA LEU A 821 8.05 -1.02 -37.66
C LEU A 821 7.16 -0.75 -38.89
N LEU A 822 7.74 -0.81 -40.09
CA LEU A 822 7.00 -0.64 -41.35
C LEU A 822 6.31 -1.93 -41.83
N ASN A 823 6.69 -3.09 -41.30
CA ASN A 823 6.10 -4.35 -41.71
C ASN A 823 4.59 -4.37 -41.42
N PRO A 824 3.71 -4.47 -42.44
CA PRO A 824 2.27 -4.43 -42.22
C PRO A 824 1.75 -5.61 -41.38
N SER A 825 2.49 -6.72 -41.27
CA SER A 825 2.03 -7.91 -40.53
C SER A 825 2.04 -7.75 -39.02
N ASN A 826 2.84 -6.85 -38.46
CA ASN A 826 2.86 -6.61 -37.00
C ASN A 826 1.92 -5.51 -36.54
N ASN A 827 1.31 -4.77 -37.49
CA ASN A 827 0.38 -3.69 -37.24
C ASN A 827 0.88 -2.60 -36.25
N LEU A 828 2.20 -2.39 -36.13
CA LEU A 828 2.77 -1.46 -35.13
C LEU A 828 2.53 0.01 -35.51
N PHE A 829 3.00 0.43 -36.69
CA PHE A 829 2.88 1.82 -37.17
C PHE A 829 1.91 1.94 -38.35
N THR A 830 0.62 1.70 -38.13
CA THR A 830 -0.41 1.76 -39.17
C THR A 830 -1.52 2.77 -38.83
N HIS A 831 -2.15 3.34 -39.85
CA HIS A 831 -3.35 4.16 -39.65
C HIS A 831 -4.48 3.35 -39.01
N ALA A 832 -4.65 2.08 -39.39
CA ALA A 832 -5.70 1.22 -38.84
C ALA A 832 -5.59 1.05 -37.32
N ARG A 833 -4.38 0.87 -36.79
CA ARG A 833 -4.15 0.82 -35.34
C ARG A 833 -4.48 2.15 -34.66
N PHE A 834 -4.02 3.27 -35.24
CA PHE A 834 -4.31 4.60 -34.72
C PHE A 834 -5.82 4.89 -34.70
N GLU A 835 -6.51 4.58 -35.80
CA GLU A 835 -7.95 4.74 -35.96
C GLU A 835 -8.74 3.89 -34.96
N ALA A 836 -8.33 2.64 -34.72
CA ALA A 836 -8.96 1.78 -33.72
C ALA A 836 -8.87 2.38 -32.31
N LEU A 837 -7.71 2.92 -31.93
CA LEU A 837 -7.53 3.64 -30.66
C LEU A 837 -8.38 4.92 -30.62
N TYR A 838 -8.35 5.72 -31.67
CA TYR A 838 -9.16 6.95 -31.76
C TYR A 838 -10.65 6.67 -31.59
N LEU A 839 -11.18 5.66 -32.30
CA LEU A 839 -12.59 5.31 -32.26
C LEU A 839 -13.00 4.74 -30.90
N SER A 840 -12.15 3.94 -30.25
CA SER A 840 -12.45 3.41 -28.90
C SER A 840 -12.51 4.53 -27.86
N GLN A 841 -11.54 5.45 -27.88
CA GLN A 841 -11.52 6.58 -26.94
C GLN A 841 -12.64 7.58 -27.22
N ARG A 842 -12.94 7.84 -28.49
CA ARG A 842 -14.09 8.67 -28.88
C ARG A 842 -15.41 8.08 -28.39
N ALA A 843 -15.59 6.76 -28.45
CA ALA A 843 -16.82 6.12 -27.97
C ALA A 843 -17.02 6.29 -26.45
N LEU A 844 -15.93 6.42 -25.68
CA LEU A 844 -15.98 6.60 -24.23
C LEU A 844 -16.20 8.07 -23.82
N TYR A 845 -15.63 9.03 -24.56
CA TYR A 845 -15.54 10.43 -24.10
C TYR A 845 -16.15 11.47 -25.06
N GLY A 846 -16.55 11.05 -26.27
CA GLY A 846 -17.00 11.96 -27.33
C GLY A 846 -18.21 12.81 -26.94
N ASP A 847 -19.13 12.25 -26.14
CA ASP A 847 -20.36 12.95 -25.75
C ASP A 847 -20.16 13.91 -24.57
N THR A 848 -19.06 13.77 -23.80
CA THR A 848 -18.84 14.60 -22.60
C THR A 848 -18.09 15.89 -22.91
N VAL A 849 -17.20 15.91 -23.91
CA VAL A 849 -16.26 17.03 -24.13
C VAL A 849 -16.92 18.39 -24.45
N GLY A 850 -18.11 18.40 -25.06
CA GLY A 850 -18.80 19.62 -25.49
C GLY A 850 -19.20 20.56 -24.35
N SER A 851 -19.33 20.05 -23.12
CA SER A 851 -19.65 20.85 -21.93
C SER A 851 -18.43 21.32 -21.12
N SER A 852 -17.20 21.03 -21.58
CA SER A 852 -15.98 21.36 -20.83
C SER A 852 -15.50 22.79 -21.03
N MET A 853 -14.61 23.25 -20.13
CA MET A 853 -13.83 24.48 -20.35
C MET A 853 -12.91 24.41 -21.59
N THR A 854 -12.61 23.21 -22.09
CA THR A 854 -11.82 22.92 -23.30
C THR A 854 -12.67 22.34 -24.42
N ALA A 855 -13.90 22.82 -24.62
CA ALA A 855 -14.81 22.26 -25.63
C ALA A 855 -14.15 22.16 -27.02
N LEU A 856 -13.66 20.96 -27.33
CA LEU A 856 -13.03 20.55 -28.56
C LEU A 856 -13.57 19.17 -28.88
N ASP A 857 -14.37 19.10 -29.93
CA ASP A 857 -14.98 17.85 -30.33
C ASP A 857 -13.93 16.88 -30.87
N PHE A 858 -14.17 15.59 -30.67
CA PHE A 858 -13.37 14.55 -31.32
C PHE A 858 -13.47 14.70 -32.84
N GLY A 859 -12.34 14.93 -33.49
CA GLY A 859 -12.24 15.13 -34.93
C GLY A 859 -11.00 14.45 -35.49
N PRO A 860 -11.12 13.68 -36.60
CA PRO A 860 -9.94 13.13 -37.23
C PRO A 860 -9.13 14.28 -37.86
N ARG A 861 -7.92 14.50 -37.35
CA ARG A 861 -6.89 15.25 -38.08
C ARG A 861 -6.53 14.47 -39.35
N ASN A 862 -5.81 15.07 -40.29
CA ASN A 862 -5.31 14.39 -41.50
C ASN A 862 -4.17 13.37 -41.19
N THR A 863 -4.39 12.45 -40.25
CA THR A 863 -3.45 11.40 -39.85
C THR A 863 -3.30 10.33 -40.93
N VAL A 864 -4.36 10.05 -41.70
CA VAL A 864 -4.31 9.17 -42.89
C VAL A 864 -3.15 9.58 -43.81
N TRP A 865 -3.11 10.86 -44.18
CA TRP A 865 -2.04 11.40 -45.02
C TRP A 865 -0.67 11.27 -44.36
N TYR A 866 -0.55 11.59 -43.06
CA TYR A 866 0.73 11.49 -42.36
C TYR A 866 1.27 10.06 -42.39
N PHE A 867 0.46 9.05 -42.02
CA PHE A 867 0.88 7.65 -42.07
C PHE A 867 1.26 7.22 -43.49
N SER A 868 0.48 7.62 -44.50
CA SER A 868 0.76 7.30 -45.90
C SER A 868 2.11 7.88 -46.36
N GLU A 869 2.26 9.20 -46.26
CA GLU A 869 3.44 9.90 -46.77
C GLU A 869 4.70 9.57 -45.97
N LYS A 870 4.59 9.45 -44.64
CA LYS A 870 5.73 9.11 -43.79
C LYS A 870 6.24 7.70 -44.05
N ARG A 871 5.34 6.73 -44.20
CA ARG A 871 5.73 5.36 -44.55
C ARG A 871 6.36 5.30 -45.94
N ALA A 872 5.74 5.94 -46.93
CA ALA A 872 6.27 5.97 -48.30
C ALA A 872 7.67 6.63 -48.35
N ASP A 873 7.87 7.69 -47.58
CA ASP A 873 9.14 8.38 -47.49
C ASP A 873 10.25 7.52 -46.87
N VAL A 874 9.98 6.94 -45.69
CA VAL A 874 10.97 6.10 -45.01
C VAL A 874 11.28 4.84 -45.83
N GLN A 875 10.29 4.26 -46.51
CA GLN A 875 10.52 3.13 -47.43
C GLN A 875 11.45 3.48 -48.60
N ARG A 876 11.29 4.68 -49.21
CA ARG A 876 12.21 5.14 -50.26
C ARG A 876 13.64 5.29 -49.74
N GLN A 877 13.80 5.85 -48.54
CA GLN A 877 15.12 6.00 -47.93
C GLN A 877 15.76 4.64 -47.60
N LEU A 878 15.00 3.68 -47.09
CA LEU A 878 15.49 2.31 -46.86
C LEU A 878 16.00 1.66 -48.16
N GLN A 879 15.25 1.77 -49.26
CA GLN A 879 15.67 1.26 -50.57
C GLN A 879 16.94 1.93 -51.11
N GLN A 880 17.19 3.19 -50.76
CA GLN A 880 18.42 3.90 -51.14
C GLN A 880 19.62 3.50 -50.29
N LEU A 881 19.40 3.23 -49.00
CA LEU A 881 20.43 2.84 -48.04
C LEU A 881 20.80 1.35 -48.14
N ARG A 882 19.85 0.51 -48.57
CA ARG A 882 19.98 -0.93 -48.81
C ARG A 882 19.49 -1.30 -50.23
N PRO A 883 20.24 -0.93 -51.27
CA PRO A 883 19.84 -1.12 -52.67
C PRO A 883 19.82 -2.58 -53.14
#